data_AF-L9WU67-F1
#
_entry.id   AF-L9WU67-F1
#
_cell.length_a   1.000
_cell.length_b   1.000
_cell.length_c   1.000
_cell.angle_alpha   90.00
_cell.angle_beta   90.00
_cell.angle_gamma   90.00
#
_symmetry.space_group_name_H-M   'P 1'
#
loop_
_entity.id
_entity.type
_entity.pdbx_description
1 polymer ?
#
loop_
_entity_poly.entity_id
_entity_poly.type
_entity_poly.pdbx_seq_one_letter_code
_entity_poly.pdbx_strand_id
1 'polypeptide(L)'
;MGTVGLLATAGITGEVEDRVENDHTSFASQEAQNLQMWNEQNEHTIGVIAWSDVVENGEPDEIESRFLDWEEHLDADVHSISYVDTDDESVLASTDLDVDHATGEYPQADEIEDVPAEAYEEAHELEGVPWVSEPYTVERELGDEEVAVITYVLSVPGEDDEAIVYTAEIEAYANGLDDEEGITTLVVDGDNNVMADNAGYGEDHETLGAAYATDEIQDAVIEPARTEGAGTHQVDGASLGANEIDAYDVDDDEYVVSSARVFGTDWVVVTHEPESQAYGFVSTVNDWGTYATLAGVLMIGLIGAALGRNTAVSIDRLTDKASKMEQGNLDVDLETKRVDNIGRLYQGFDSMRDALREQIDEAEAAREEAERERKRIEQINDQLEAKADEYSDVMEAAADGDLTARMDADSENEAMEEIAEEFNQMLAEIEETVAELNRFATDVATASEQVTASSEEVRSASQQVTESIQEISDGAEQQNQSLQSVNQEMSSLSTTTEEIAASSNEVADIAERTVNTGQDGQEAAQEAIHAMEEIEDEAADAVDEIRRLEAEVQQIDELINTISEIARQTNMLALNANIEASRSAGGQDDEGFSVVAKEVKALSEDVASAADEAEDRLEAIRERTEQSADEVEGTSDNIEDAGEQVAEAVDALEEIAQLAQETNVGVQEISAATEEQAASTQEVVAMVDDAATISEETTAEAENVAAAAEEQTTALTEVTQSASDLSGQAAELSEALDRFDTDVDAEAIEVDFDPDDDGPGPSSSDLEFDADAGVDSDAESSDGQGITLSREETDLTEPDGESTAADADGASSSIADEPLGASTANADLESEPTTEPEPAVDASDAAASTADEPAGEELGAEEILGIEDEGETAVANEADDGNESANATADPLSDAASDSESEIESESESAPESTAADDADTESEDDDVFTFGNADDEQ
;
A
#
# COMPACT_ATOMS: atom_id res chain seq x y z
N MET A 1 38.62 44.19 -12.48
CA MET A 1 39.79 43.52 -11.88
C MET A 1 39.54 43.32 -10.40
N GLY A 2 40.31 43.86 -9.44
CA GLY A 2 40.17 43.49 -8.01
C GLY A 2 38.76 43.64 -7.41
N THR A 3 38.01 44.70 -7.77
CA THR A 3 36.61 44.91 -7.34
C THR A 3 35.56 44.20 -8.23
N VAL A 4 35.99 43.36 -9.17
CA VAL A 4 35.10 42.59 -10.07
C VAL A 4 35.19 41.11 -9.71
N GLY A 5 36.40 40.58 -9.46
CA GLY A 5 36.55 39.24 -8.87
C GLY A 5 35.82 39.11 -7.54
N LEU A 6 35.99 40.09 -6.64
CA LEU A 6 35.25 40.16 -5.37
C LEU A 6 33.71 40.28 -5.50
N LEU A 7 33.17 40.64 -6.66
CA LEU A 7 31.72 40.64 -6.89
C LEU A 7 31.26 39.35 -7.57
N ALA A 8 32.07 38.74 -8.44
CA ALA A 8 31.78 37.46 -9.05
C ALA A 8 31.80 36.32 -8.02
N THR A 9 32.84 36.24 -7.17
CA THR A 9 32.90 35.23 -6.10
C THR A 9 31.75 35.40 -5.10
N ALA A 10 31.40 36.64 -4.74
CA ALA A 10 30.30 36.90 -3.80
C ALA A 10 28.90 36.59 -4.36
N GLY A 11 28.73 36.54 -5.69
CA GLY A 11 27.49 36.05 -6.30
C GLY A 11 27.41 34.53 -6.23
N ILE A 12 28.47 33.85 -6.70
CA ILE A 12 28.57 32.37 -6.71
C ILE A 12 28.49 31.78 -5.29
N THR A 13 29.00 32.48 -4.26
CA THR A 13 28.84 32.06 -2.87
C THR A 13 27.36 32.02 -2.47
N GLY A 14 26.62 33.10 -2.66
CA GLY A 14 25.20 33.17 -2.28
C GLY A 14 24.33 32.18 -3.07
N GLU A 15 24.56 32.04 -4.37
CA GLU A 15 23.79 31.13 -5.24
C GLU A 15 23.98 29.63 -4.93
N VAL A 16 25.01 29.27 -4.15
CA VAL A 16 25.21 27.91 -3.62
C VAL A 16 24.76 27.80 -2.16
N GLU A 17 24.91 28.86 -1.36
CA GLU A 17 24.36 28.99 0.00
C GLU A 17 22.82 28.87 -0.04
N ASP A 18 22.17 29.63 -0.93
CA ASP A 18 20.73 29.58 -1.23
C ASP A 18 20.28 28.15 -1.65
N ARG A 19 21.08 27.42 -2.45
CA ARG A 19 20.75 26.04 -2.85
C ARG A 19 20.76 25.10 -1.64
N VAL A 20 21.86 25.07 -0.89
CA VAL A 20 22.02 24.18 0.27
C VAL A 20 20.91 24.41 1.31
N GLU A 21 20.51 25.67 1.56
CA GLU A 21 19.36 25.96 2.44
C GLU A 21 18.02 25.39 1.90
N ASN A 22 17.78 25.44 0.59
CA ASN A 22 16.57 24.83 0.00
C ASN A 22 16.63 23.29 0.01
N ASP A 23 17.80 22.70 -0.23
CA ASP A 23 18.00 21.24 -0.25
C ASP A 23 17.71 20.65 1.14
N HIS A 24 18.30 21.19 2.22
CA HIS A 24 18.01 20.72 3.59
C HIS A 24 16.60 21.07 4.07
N THR A 25 16.03 22.22 3.67
CA THR A 25 14.61 22.54 3.95
C THR A 25 13.68 21.51 3.29
N SER A 26 14.00 21.08 2.07
CA SER A 26 13.23 20.07 1.33
C SER A 26 13.36 18.69 1.98
N PHE A 27 14.56 18.29 2.38
CA PHE A 27 14.81 17.04 3.12
C PHE A 27 14.03 16.98 4.44
N ALA A 28 14.14 18.01 5.29
CA ALA A 28 13.36 18.07 6.54
C ALA A 28 11.85 18.05 6.27
N SER A 29 11.39 18.70 5.18
CA SER A 29 9.98 18.71 4.78
C SER A 29 9.50 17.35 4.26
N GLN A 30 10.34 16.59 3.57
CA GLN A 30 10.05 15.22 3.15
C GLN A 30 9.91 14.31 4.37
N GLU A 31 10.83 14.43 5.32
CA GLU A 31 10.83 13.58 6.52
C GLU A 31 9.64 13.90 7.45
N ALA A 32 9.25 15.18 7.57
CA ALA A 32 8.01 15.55 8.25
C ALA A 32 6.73 15.05 7.56
N GLN A 33 6.76 14.78 6.25
CA GLN A 33 5.66 14.13 5.53
C GLN A 33 5.67 12.60 5.72
N ASN A 34 6.85 11.97 5.73
CA ASN A 34 7.00 10.54 6.05
C ASN A 34 6.39 10.23 7.43
N LEU A 35 6.73 11.03 8.45
CA LEU A 35 6.23 10.85 9.81
C LEU A 35 4.75 11.20 9.96
N GLN A 36 4.26 12.19 9.19
CA GLN A 36 2.83 12.45 9.10
C GLN A 36 2.08 11.22 8.56
N MET A 37 2.55 10.62 7.47
CA MET A 37 1.93 9.41 6.89
C MET A 37 1.97 8.22 7.85
N TRP A 38 3.08 8.00 8.56
CA TRP A 38 3.18 6.94 9.58
C TRP A 38 2.19 7.16 10.73
N ASN A 39 2.04 8.39 11.24
CA ASN A 39 1.06 8.68 12.27
C ASN A 39 -0.39 8.53 11.73
N GLU A 40 -0.70 9.08 10.55
CA GLU A 40 -2.03 8.95 9.91
C GLU A 40 -2.38 7.47 9.62
N GLN A 41 -1.40 6.63 9.27
CA GLN A 41 -1.56 5.18 9.10
C GLN A 41 -1.89 4.50 10.44
N ASN A 42 -1.19 4.84 11.53
CA ASN A 42 -1.49 4.29 12.86
C ASN A 42 -2.84 4.74 13.41
N GLU A 43 -3.22 6.01 13.22
CA GLU A 43 -4.58 6.52 13.50
C GLU A 43 -5.65 5.77 12.68
N HIS A 44 -5.36 5.40 11.44
CA HIS A 44 -6.25 4.59 10.62
C HIS A 44 -6.34 3.13 11.12
N THR A 45 -5.22 2.50 11.48
CA THR A 45 -5.17 1.13 11.99
C THR A 45 -6.02 0.94 13.26
N ILE A 46 -5.89 1.83 14.26
CA ILE A 46 -6.75 1.78 15.45
C ILE A 46 -8.23 2.00 15.10
N GLY A 47 -8.54 2.85 14.12
CA GLY A 47 -9.88 3.01 13.55
C GLY A 47 -10.43 1.70 12.97
N VAL A 48 -9.69 1.02 12.11
CA VAL A 48 -10.09 -0.26 11.50
C VAL A 48 -10.31 -1.36 12.55
N ILE A 49 -9.47 -1.41 13.60
CA ILE A 49 -9.64 -2.33 14.73
C ILE A 49 -10.93 -2.01 15.50
N ALA A 50 -11.11 -0.76 15.94
CA ALA A 50 -12.25 -0.32 16.75
C ALA A 50 -13.60 -0.35 16.01
N TRP A 51 -13.60 -0.32 14.68
CA TRP A 51 -14.81 -0.31 13.85
C TRP A 51 -15.11 -1.68 13.23
N SER A 52 -14.42 -2.73 13.66
CA SER A 52 -14.59 -4.09 13.13
C SER A 52 -15.82 -4.81 13.70
N ASP A 53 -16.49 -5.63 12.88
CA ASP A 53 -17.58 -6.54 13.28
C ASP A 53 -17.23 -7.37 14.53
N VAL A 54 -15.94 -7.73 14.68
CA VAL A 54 -15.42 -8.57 15.77
C VAL A 54 -15.40 -7.82 17.11
N VAL A 55 -15.04 -6.53 17.10
CA VAL A 55 -15.09 -5.68 18.31
C VAL A 55 -16.55 -5.29 18.63
N GLU A 56 -17.40 -5.03 17.64
CA GLU A 56 -18.82 -4.70 17.88
C GLU A 56 -19.65 -5.90 18.40
N ASN A 57 -19.29 -7.15 18.06
CA ASN A 57 -20.17 -8.32 18.30
C ASN A 57 -19.54 -9.58 18.93
N GLY A 58 -18.21 -9.66 19.09
CA GLY A 58 -17.51 -10.89 19.55
C GLY A 58 -17.55 -11.14 21.06
N GLU A 59 -17.30 -12.39 21.49
CA GLU A 59 -16.91 -12.64 22.89
C GLU A 59 -15.41 -12.33 23.09
N PRO A 60 -14.92 -11.92 24.29
CA PRO A 60 -13.54 -11.45 24.45
C PRO A 60 -12.45 -12.46 24.05
N ASP A 61 -12.65 -13.76 24.28
CA ASP A 61 -11.77 -14.84 23.79
C ASP A 61 -11.61 -14.83 22.24
N GLU A 62 -12.62 -14.34 21.50
CA GLU A 62 -12.61 -14.23 20.03
C GLU A 62 -11.93 -12.93 19.58
N ILE A 63 -12.10 -11.84 20.33
CA ILE A 63 -11.41 -10.56 20.13
C ILE A 63 -9.90 -10.74 20.35
N GLU A 64 -9.48 -11.38 21.45
CA GLU A 64 -8.08 -11.76 21.75
C GLU A 64 -7.47 -12.57 20.58
N SER A 65 -8.17 -13.62 20.14
CA SER A 65 -7.69 -14.46 19.03
C SER A 65 -7.62 -13.73 17.68
N ARG A 66 -8.32 -12.60 17.50
CA ARG A 66 -8.23 -11.76 16.29
C ARG A 66 -7.16 -10.69 16.43
N PHE A 67 -6.92 -10.16 17.63
CA PHE A 67 -5.82 -9.22 17.87
C PHE A 67 -4.46 -9.90 17.64
N LEU A 68 -4.28 -11.13 18.12
CA LEU A 68 -3.06 -11.92 17.87
C LEU A 68 -2.86 -12.24 16.37
N ASP A 69 -3.95 -12.42 15.61
CA ASP A 69 -3.92 -12.62 14.16
C ASP A 69 -3.59 -11.31 13.42
N TRP A 70 -4.02 -10.15 13.93
CA TRP A 70 -3.58 -8.85 13.43
C TRP A 70 -2.12 -8.55 13.77
N GLU A 71 -1.65 -8.88 14.97
CA GLU A 71 -0.24 -8.71 15.38
C GLU A 71 0.73 -9.57 14.55
N GLU A 72 0.31 -10.75 14.07
CA GLU A 72 1.12 -11.57 13.12
C GLU A 72 1.10 -11.02 11.67
N HIS A 73 0.16 -10.14 11.29
CA HIS A 73 -0.09 -9.75 9.89
C HIS A 73 -0.12 -8.25 9.56
N LEU A 74 -0.15 -7.35 10.56
CA LEU A 74 0.16 -5.93 10.40
C LEU A 74 1.66 -5.74 10.15
N ASP A 75 2.10 -4.50 9.88
CA ASP A 75 3.52 -4.20 9.75
C ASP A 75 4.28 -4.48 11.06
N ALA A 76 5.59 -4.72 10.96
CA ALA A 76 6.44 -5.21 12.05
C ALA A 76 6.69 -4.22 13.20
N ASP A 77 5.91 -3.13 13.23
CA ASP A 77 6.00 -1.99 14.15
C ASP A 77 4.89 -2.03 15.21
N VAL A 78 3.98 -3.01 15.19
CA VAL A 78 2.95 -3.19 16.23
C VAL A 78 3.59 -3.77 17.49
N HIS A 79 3.40 -3.11 18.64
CA HIS A 79 3.87 -3.58 19.93
C HIS A 79 2.79 -4.34 20.71
N SER A 80 1.56 -3.78 20.78
CA SER A 80 0.44 -4.45 21.45
C SER A 80 -0.93 -3.91 21.04
N ILE A 81 -1.97 -4.73 21.18
CA ILE A 81 -3.38 -4.37 20.97
C ILE A 81 -4.19 -4.83 22.18
N SER A 82 -5.01 -3.96 22.76
CA SER A 82 -5.85 -4.25 23.93
C SER A 82 -7.26 -3.65 23.83
N TYR A 83 -8.23 -4.35 24.42
CA TYR A 83 -9.65 -3.96 24.49
C TYR A 83 -10.05 -3.72 25.94
N VAL A 84 -10.77 -2.63 26.23
CA VAL A 84 -10.91 -2.09 27.60
C VAL A 84 -12.35 -1.65 27.89
N ASP A 85 -12.91 -2.15 28.99
CA ASP A 85 -14.09 -1.58 29.67
C ASP A 85 -13.64 -0.40 30.53
N THR A 86 -14.20 0.78 30.28
CA THR A 86 -13.81 2.05 30.90
C THR A 86 -14.67 2.46 32.11
N ASP A 87 -15.82 1.80 32.37
CA ASP A 87 -16.70 2.10 33.53
C ASP A 87 -16.43 1.15 34.73
N ASP A 88 -16.00 -0.10 34.48
CA ASP A 88 -15.47 -1.05 35.49
C ASP A 88 -13.91 -1.10 35.54
N GLU A 89 -13.21 -0.27 34.75
CA GLU A 89 -11.74 -0.10 34.70
C GLU A 89 -10.94 -1.40 34.41
N SER A 90 -11.35 -2.21 33.42
CA SER A 90 -10.77 -3.55 33.17
C SER A 90 -10.45 -3.87 31.71
N VAL A 91 -9.29 -4.50 31.47
CA VAL A 91 -8.94 -5.07 30.15
C VAL A 91 -9.80 -6.33 29.91
N LEU A 92 -10.34 -6.44 28.70
CA LEU A 92 -11.21 -7.53 28.25
C LEU A 92 -10.49 -8.53 27.33
N ALA A 93 -9.59 -8.04 26.49
CA ALA A 93 -8.71 -8.81 25.59
C ALA A 93 -7.39 -8.07 25.38
N SER A 94 -6.28 -8.77 25.17
CA SER A 94 -4.96 -8.17 24.91
C SER A 94 -3.99 -9.15 24.25
N THR A 95 -3.00 -8.65 23.51
CA THR A 95 -1.92 -9.48 22.93
C THR A 95 -0.71 -9.64 23.85
N ASP A 96 -0.26 -8.54 24.46
CA ASP A 96 0.94 -8.44 25.31
C ASP A 96 0.75 -8.97 26.75
N LEU A 97 -0.49 -9.01 27.24
CA LEU A 97 -0.76 -9.25 28.66
C LEU A 97 -1.05 -10.73 28.98
N ASP A 98 0.00 -11.49 29.34
CA ASP A 98 -0.04 -12.90 29.80
C ASP A 98 -1.02 -13.12 30.97
N VAL A 99 -2.28 -13.48 30.63
CA VAL A 99 -3.41 -13.68 31.55
C VAL A 99 -3.01 -14.52 32.75
N ASP A 100 -3.20 -14.05 34.01
CA ASP A 100 -2.79 -14.84 35.19
C ASP A 100 -3.53 -16.17 35.22
N HIS A 101 -2.82 -17.23 34.83
CA HIS A 101 -3.28 -18.62 34.75
C HIS A 101 -3.74 -19.18 36.12
N ALA A 102 -3.59 -18.44 37.23
CA ALA A 102 -4.15 -18.76 38.55
C ALA A 102 -5.54 -18.16 38.82
N THR A 103 -5.96 -17.10 38.11
CA THR A 103 -7.27 -16.44 38.22
C THR A 103 -8.11 -16.60 36.95
N GLY A 104 -7.54 -16.39 35.77
CA GLY A 104 -8.28 -16.21 34.51
C GLY A 104 -8.99 -14.85 34.49
N GLU A 105 -8.23 -13.81 34.81
CA GLU A 105 -8.69 -12.45 35.08
C GLU A 105 -7.54 -11.54 34.59
N TYR A 106 -7.81 -10.69 33.60
CA TYR A 106 -6.86 -9.71 33.03
C TYR A 106 -6.48 -8.63 34.08
N PRO A 107 -5.39 -7.87 33.87
CA PRO A 107 -5.09 -6.69 34.69
C PRO A 107 -6.14 -5.57 34.51
N GLN A 108 -6.11 -4.57 35.39
CA GLN A 108 -6.99 -3.40 35.27
C GLN A 108 -6.51 -2.43 34.18
N ALA A 109 -7.41 -1.57 33.71
CA ALA A 109 -7.08 -0.51 32.75
C ALA A 109 -6.03 0.49 33.28
N ASP A 110 -5.95 0.68 34.61
CA ASP A 110 -4.92 1.49 35.28
C ASP A 110 -3.56 0.78 35.46
N GLU A 111 -3.41 -0.42 34.90
CA GLU A 111 -2.16 -1.19 34.84
C GLU A 111 -1.56 -1.27 33.42
N ILE A 112 -2.19 -0.67 32.40
CA ILE A 112 -1.56 -0.40 31.08
C ILE A 112 -0.56 0.75 31.26
N GLU A 113 0.67 0.59 30.75
CA GLU A 113 1.75 1.56 30.96
C GLU A 113 1.52 2.86 30.18
N ASP A 114 1.79 4.00 30.84
CA ASP A 114 1.62 5.40 30.40
C ASP A 114 0.31 5.81 29.67
N VAL A 115 -0.76 5.01 29.77
CA VAL A 115 -2.14 5.43 29.41
C VAL A 115 -2.86 6.01 30.64
N PRO A 116 -3.05 7.34 30.76
CA PRO A 116 -3.76 7.95 31.88
C PRO A 116 -5.27 7.74 31.78
N ALA A 117 -5.98 7.74 32.91
CA ALA A 117 -7.44 7.65 32.94
C ALA A 117 -8.13 8.79 32.14
N GLU A 118 -7.51 9.97 32.09
CA GLU A 118 -7.94 11.09 31.25
C GLU A 118 -7.92 10.79 29.73
N ALA A 119 -7.12 9.84 29.24
CA ALA A 119 -7.07 9.48 27.81
C ALA A 119 -8.39 8.89 27.31
N TYR A 120 -9.02 8.02 28.11
CA TYR A 120 -10.32 7.42 27.79
C TYR A 120 -11.45 8.48 27.81
N GLU A 121 -11.42 9.44 28.75
CA GLU A 121 -12.36 10.56 28.76
C GLU A 121 -12.19 11.45 27.50
N GLU A 122 -10.95 11.73 27.06
CA GLU A 122 -10.69 12.56 25.88
C GLU A 122 -10.99 11.84 24.55
N ALA A 123 -10.64 10.56 24.40
CA ALA A 123 -10.99 9.76 23.22
C ALA A 123 -12.50 9.69 22.98
N HIS A 124 -13.31 9.59 24.06
CA HIS A 124 -14.76 9.63 23.97
C HIS A 124 -15.27 11.06 23.62
N GLU A 125 -14.73 12.13 24.21
CA GLU A 125 -15.15 13.52 23.86
C GLU A 125 -14.80 13.91 22.41
N LEU A 126 -13.88 13.21 21.74
CA LEU A 126 -13.42 13.50 20.37
C LEU A 126 -14.27 12.89 19.24
N GLU A 127 -15.22 11.99 19.53
CA GLU A 127 -16.14 11.34 18.57
C GLU A 127 -15.42 10.76 17.31
N GLY A 128 -14.48 9.82 17.51
CA GLY A 128 -13.86 9.05 16.41
C GLY A 128 -12.50 9.56 15.91
N VAL A 129 -11.81 10.39 16.70
CA VAL A 129 -10.39 10.72 16.56
C VAL A 129 -9.66 10.15 17.79
N PRO A 130 -8.55 9.41 17.63
CA PRO A 130 -7.86 8.82 18.77
C PRO A 130 -7.18 9.88 19.65
N TRP A 131 -7.06 9.58 20.94
CA TRP A 131 -6.05 10.18 21.80
C TRP A 131 -4.70 9.49 21.53
N VAL A 132 -3.59 10.21 21.65
CA VAL A 132 -2.23 9.73 21.36
C VAL A 132 -1.29 10.12 22.50
N SER A 133 -0.43 9.20 22.95
CA SER A 133 0.50 9.42 24.05
C SER A 133 1.72 10.28 23.65
N GLU A 134 2.41 10.82 24.66
CA GLU A 134 3.83 11.12 24.53
C GLU A 134 4.59 9.77 24.38
N PRO A 135 5.73 9.71 23.65
CA PRO A 135 6.48 8.48 23.48
C PRO A 135 7.20 8.06 24.77
N TYR A 136 7.19 6.76 25.05
CA TYR A 136 7.71 6.16 26.28
C TYR A 136 8.38 4.80 25.99
N THR A 137 9.01 4.19 27.01
CA THR A 137 9.78 2.93 26.86
C THR A 137 9.11 1.74 27.54
N VAL A 138 9.11 0.58 26.88
CA VAL A 138 8.53 -0.69 27.39
C VAL A 138 9.51 -1.87 27.28
N GLU A 139 9.45 -2.86 28.19
CA GLU A 139 10.27 -4.09 28.15
C GLU A 139 9.72 -5.08 27.09
N ARG A 140 10.44 -5.37 25.99
CA ARG A 140 9.99 -6.42 25.04
C ARG A 140 10.00 -7.81 25.69
N GLU A 141 8.91 -8.58 25.57
CA GLU A 141 8.69 -9.95 26.13
C GLU A 141 9.90 -10.90 26.16
N LEU A 142 10.74 -10.86 25.13
CA LEU A 142 11.84 -11.82 24.89
C LEU A 142 13.25 -11.26 25.17
N GLY A 143 13.36 -10.03 25.72
CA GLY A 143 14.62 -9.34 25.99
C GLY A 143 14.88 -8.98 27.47
N ASP A 144 16.09 -8.48 27.73
CA ASP A 144 16.38 -7.54 28.84
C ASP A 144 16.59 -6.15 28.18
N GLU A 145 15.72 -5.77 27.22
CA GLU A 145 15.95 -4.71 26.21
C GLU A 145 14.65 -3.90 26.02
N GLU A 146 14.71 -2.61 26.34
CA GLU A 146 13.59 -1.65 26.26
C GLU A 146 13.45 -1.12 24.82
N VAL A 147 12.23 -0.72 24.42
CA VAL A 147 11.92 -0.13 23.10
C VAL A 147 11.04 1.11 23.24
N ALA A 148 11.26 2.15 22.41
CA ALA A 148 10.40 3.33 22.39
C ALA A 148 9.09 3.11 21.60
N VAL A 149 7.96 3.42 22.22
CA VAL A 149 6.59 3.21 21.72
C VAL A 149 5.72 4.47 21.85
N ILE A 150 4.62 4.51 21.08
CA ILE A 150 3.49 5.44 21.24
C ILE A 150 2.20 4.65 21.29
N THR A 151 1.28 5.06 22.17
CA THR A 151 -0.03 4.43 22.33
C THR A 151 -1.16 5.35 21.88
N TYR A 152 -2.05 4.78 21.09
CA TYR A 152 -3.27 5.36 20.58
C TYR A 152 -4.46 4.78 21.37
N VAL A 153 -5.45 5.61 21.70
CA VAL A 153 -6.67 5.20 22.42
C VAL A 153 -7.91 5.71 21.68
N LEU A 154 -8.86 4.83 21.36
CA LEU A 154 -10.06 5.15 20.60
C LEU A 154 -11.30 4.43 21.14
N SER A 155 -12.37 5.17 21.43
CA SER A 155 -13.64 4.59 21.88
C SER A 155 -14.35 3.81 20.76
N VAL A 156 -15.03 2.72 21.12
CA VAL A 156 -15.77 1.88 20.17
C VAL A 156 -17.06 2.59 19.71
N PRO A 157 -17.42 2.57 18.41
CA PRO A 157 -18.59 3.30 17.91
C PRO A 157 -19.92 2.74 18.42
N GLY A 158 -20.54 3.44 19.37
CA GLY A 158 -21.92 3.20 19.80
C GLY A 158 -22.07 2.58 21.18
N GLU A 159 -20.99 2.03 21.74
CA GLU A 159 -20.91 1.65 23.16
C GLU A 159 -20.14 2.75 23.90
N ASP A 160 -20.86 3.51 24.74
CA ASP A 160 -20.35 4.73 25.40
C ASP A 160 -19.17 4.44 26.35
N ASP A 161 -19.03 3.18 26.79
CA ASP A 161 -18.22 2.73 27.93
C ASP A 161 -17.00 1.84 27.53
N GLU A 162 -16.74 1.59 26.24
CA GLU A 162 -15.69 0.66 25.74
C GLU A 162 -14.66 1.31 24.80
N ALA A 163 -13.40 0.86 24.83
CA ALA A 163 -12.30 1.44 24.05
C ALA A 163 -11.24 0.42 23.59
N ILE A 164 -10.58 0.74 22.47
CA ILE A 164 -9.35 0.09 21.99
C ILE A 164 -8.14 0.91 22.44
N VAL A 165 -7.08 0.19 22.81
CA VAL A 165 -5.72 0.71 23.06
C VAL A 165 -4.78 -0.01 22.09
N TYR A 166 -4.03 0.73 21.28
CA TYR A 166 -3.12 0.20 20.26
C TYR A 166 -1.76 0.88 20.40
N THR A 167 -0.70 0.09 20.52
CA THR A 167 0.67 0.58 20.79
C THR A 167 1.58 0.21 19.63
N ALA A 168 2.32 1.20 19.12
CA ALA A 168 3.24 1.06 18.00
C ALA A 168 4.66 1.47 18.39
N GLU A 169 5.67 0.74 17.89
CA GLU A 169 7.09 0.99 18.13
C GLU A 169 7.58 2.18 17.28
N ILE A 170 7.50 3.40 17.80
CA ILE A 170 8.12 4.58 17.15
C ILE A 170 9.63 4.41 16.97
N GLU A 171 10.28 3.55 17.76
CA GLU A 171 11.66 3.13 17.51
C GLU A 171 11.87 2.44 16.15
N ALA A 172 10.89 1.68 15.65
CA ALA A 172 10.98 1.07 14.32
C ALA A 172 11.01 2.15 13.22
N TYR A 173 10.17 3.18 13.35
CA TYR A 173 10.22 4.37 12.51
C TYR A 173 11.54 5.13 12.66
N ALA A 174 12.02 5.34 13.89
CA ALA A 174 13.24 6.08 14.18
C ALA A 174 14.49 5.43 13.57
N ASN A 175 14.55 4.09 13.54
CA ASN A 175 15.59 3.32 12.84
C ASN A 175 15.47 3.37 11.30
N GLY A 176 14.37 3.89 10.76
CA GLY A 176 14.15 4.15 9.33
C GLY A 176 14.52 5.56 8.87
N LEU A 177 14.82 6.47 9.80
CA LEU A 177 15.34 7.81 9.50
C LEU A 177 16.71 7.73 8.77
N ASP A 178 17.00 8.70 7.91
CA ASP A 178 18.27 8.73 7.17
C ASP A 178 19.49 8.92 8.10
N ASP A 179 20.58 8.20 7.82
CA ASP A 179 21.85 8.11 8.57
C ASP A 179 23.05 8.50 7.67
N GLU A 180 22.92 9.54 6.84
CA GLU A 180 24.06 10.08 6.09
C GLU A 180 25.16 10.62 7.03
N GLU A 181 26.42 10.26 6.77
CA GLU A 181 27.58 10.39 7.69
C GLU A 181 27.89 11.84 8.12
N GLY A 182 27.15 12.33 9.13
CA GLY A 182 27.29 13.67 9.73
C GLY A 182 26.01 14.49 9.84
N ILE A 183 24.86 13.97 9.37
CA ILE A 183 23.54 14.57 9.55
C ILE A 183 22.80 13.82 10.67
N THR A 184 22.38 14.52 11.71
CA THR A 184 21.49 13.97 12.74
C THR A 184 20.05 14.37 12.41
N THR A 185 19.14 13.40 12.42
CA THR A 185 17.71 13.57 12.13
C THR A 185 16.91 13.18 13.36
N LEU A 186 16.06 14.08 13.84
CA LEU A 186 15.29 13.88 15.07
C LEU A 186 13.93 14.59 15.02
N VAL A 187 13.01 14.12 15.84
CA VAL A 187 11.64 14.64 15.99
C VAL A 187 11.55 15.30 17.37
N VAL A 188 10.97 16.50 17.45
CA VAL A 188 10.67 17.17 18.72
C VAL A 188 9.21 17.61 18.79
N ASP A 189 8.68 17.68 20.01
CA ASP A 189 7.39 18.32 20.29
C ASP A 189 7.47 19.86 20.26
N GLY A 190 6.34 20.51 20.51
CA GLY A 190 6.26 21.98 20.63
C GLY A 190 6.99 22.58 21.83
N ASP A 191 7.28 21.80 22.87
CA ASP A 191 8.05 22.21 24.05
C ASP A 191 9.56 21.86 23.94
N ASN A 192 9.99 21.41 22.75
CA ASN A 192 11.38 21.10 22.36
C ASN A 192 11.97 19.83 23.02
N ASN A 193 11.13 18.87 23.42
CA ASN A 193 11.55 17.54 23.89
C ASN A 193 11.63 16.54 22.72
N VAL A 194 12.64 15.66 22.71
CA VAL A 194 12.85 14.64 21.67
C VAL A 194 11.77 13.55 21.76
N MET A 195 11.13 13.28 20.62
CA MET A 195 10.12 12.24 20.43
C MET A 195 10.70 11.00 19.73
N ALA A 196 11.65 11.20 18.80
CA ALA A 196 12.38 10.16 18.08
C ALA A 196 13.74 10.69 17.60
N ASP A 197 14.77 9.85 17.49
CA ASP A 197 16.04 10.23 16.84
C ASP A 197 16.72 9.08 16.07
N ASN A 198 17.51 9.43 15.04
CA ASN A 198 18.29 8.48 14.25
C ASN A 198 19.57 8.00 14.96
N ALA A 199 19.85 8.48 16.17
CA ALA A 199 21.05 8.12 16.95
C ALA A 199 20.82 6.92 17.89
N GLY A 200 19.62 6.32 17.87
CA GLY A 200 19.26 5.17 18.70
C GLY A 200 19.07 5.52 20.18
N TYR A 201 18.60 6.73 20.46
CA TYR A 201 18.22 7.23 21.79
C TYR A 201 19.31 7.29 22.90
N GLY A 202 20.56 6.89 22.62
CA GLY A 202 21.70 6.97 23.57
C GLY A 202 21.97 5.69 24.37
N GLU A 203 22.63 5.80 25.54
CA GLU A 203 22.69 4.68 26.51
C GLU A 203 21.40 4.71 27.37
N ASP A 204 20.68 3.57 27.45
CA ASP A 204 19.43 3.41 28.22
C ASP A 204 18.34 4.48 27.86
N HIS A 205 18.13 4.73 26.56
CA HIS A 205 17.17 5.69 25.96
C HIS A 205 17.20 7.13 26.52
N GLU A 206 18.36 7.61 27.00
CA GLU A 206 18.47 8.89 27.72
C GLU A 206 18.09 10.17 26.96
N THR A 207 17.91 10.12 25.63
CA THR A 207 17.39 11.27 24.85
C THR A 207 15.87 11.38 24.86
N LEU A 208 15.12 10.29 25.06
CA LEU A 208 13.67 10.28 24.92
C LEU A 208 12.99 11.20 25.96
N GLY A 209 12.14 12.12 25.50
CA GLY A 209 11.53 13.15 26.34
C GLY A 209 12.51 14.18 26.92
N ALA A 210 13.79 14.15 26.53
CA ALA A 210 14.77 15.16 26.94
C ALA A 210 14.70 16.39 26.02
N ALA A 211 14.89 17.58 26.58
CA ALA A 211 14.97 18.80 25.78
C ALA A 211 16.20 18.77 24.85
N TYR A 212 15.94 18.77 23.54
CA TYR A 212 16.95 18.72 22.46
C TYR A 212 17.93 19.89 22.56
N ALA A 213 17.39 21.11 22.53
CA ALA A 213 18.17 22.33 22.44
C ALA A 213 17.74 23.38 23.48
N THR A 214 18.42 24.52 23.48
CA THR A 214 18.15 25.63 24.41
C THR A 214 16.91 26.45 24.01
N ASP A 215 16.36 27.24 24.94
CA ASP A 215 15.28 28.22 24.69
C ASP A 215 15.51 29.07 23.41
N GLU A 216 16.78 29.35 23.05
CA GLU A 216 17.15 30.16 21.88
C GLU A 216 16.91 29.43 20.55
N ILE A 217 16.92 28.09 20.53
CA ILE A 217 16.59 27.26 19.37
C ILE A 217 15.08 27.00 19.28
N GLN A 218 14.38 26.89 20.41
CA GLN A 218 12.91 26.85 20.42
C GLN A 218 12.30 28.13 19.82
N ASP A 219 12.79 29.31 20.25
CA ASP A 219 12.38 30.64 19.73
C ASP A 219 12.80 30.89 18.26
N ALA A 220 13.83 30.21 17.74
CA ALA A 220 14.45 30.52 16.44
C ALA A 220 14.26 29.47 15.34
N VAL A 221 13.94 28.21 15.68
CA VAL A 221 13.82 27.09 14.73
C VAL A 221 12.44 26.43 14.86
N ILE A 222 12.11 25.91 16.05
CA ILE A 222 10.96 25.02 16.26
C ILE A 222 9.62 25.77 16.18
N GLU A 223 9.44 26.88 16.91
CA GLU A 223 8.20 27.66 16.82
C GLU A 223 8.01 28.33 15.43
N PRO A 224 9.06 28.85 14.75
CA PRO A 224 8.98 29.23 13.34
C PRO A 224 8.53 28.09 12.40
N ALA A 225 9.08 26.87 12.53
CA ALA A 225 8.64 25.72 11.73
C ALA A 225 7.14 25.44 11.87
N ARG A 226 6.60 25.59 13.09
CA ARG A 226 5.18 25.36 13.42
C ARG A 226 4.25 26.48 12.97
N THR A 227 4.76 27.70 12.75
CA THR A 227 3.93 28.92 12.60
C THR A 227 4.14 29.71 11.31
N GLU A 228 5.34 29.70 10.72
CA GLU A 228 5.68 30.39 9.47
C GLU A 228 5.96 29.40 8.31
N GLY A 229 6.44 28.19 8.62
CA GLY A 229 6.69 27.11 7.66
C GLY A 229 8.09 26.51 7.80
N ALA A 230 8.38 25.45 7.03
CA ALA A 230 9.70 24.81 7.04
C ALA A 230 10.83 25.77 6.63
N GLY A 231 12.03 25.56 7.18
CA GLY A 231 13.19 26.41 6.88
C GLY A 231 14.49 26.02 7.59
N THR A 232 15.60 26.52 7.04
CA THR A 232 16.98 26.32 7.49
C THR A 232 17.52 27.54 8.23
N HIS A 233 18.31 27.31 9.28
CA HIS A 233 18.94 28.32 10.12
C HIS A 233 20.37 27.93 10.51
N GLN A 234 21.31 28.87 10.42
CA GLN A 234 22.67 28.70 10.95
C GLN A 234 22.68 29.03 12.45
N VAL A 235 23.21 28.14 13.30
CA VAL A 235 23.21 28.27 14.77
C VAL A 235 24.58 27.94 15.39
N ASP A 236 24.85 28.48 16.58
CA ASP A 236 26.05 28.17 17.39
C ASP A 236 25.83 26.82 18.09
N GLY A 237 26.71 25.83 17.88
CA GLY A 237 26.57 24.45 18.38
C GLY A 237 26.38 24.35 19.90
N ALA A 238 26.90 25.30 20.67
CA ALA A 238 26.66 25.38 22.12
C ALA A 238 25.22 25.79 22.51
N SER A 239 24.33 25.98 21.52
CA SER A 239 22.88 26.19 21.67
C SER A 239 22.07 24.90 21.49
N LEU A 240 22.68 23.87 20.89
CA LEU A 240 22.17 22.50 20.77
C LEU A 240 22.64 21.67 21.99
N GLY A 241 22.01 20.53 22.26
CA GLY A 241 22.45 19.61 23.32
C GLY A 241 22.36 20.20 24.73
N ALA A 242 21.20 20.75 25.11
CA ALA A 242 21.05 21.60 26.31
C ALA A 242 21.33 20.93 27.69
N ASN A 243 21.52 19.60 27.74
CA ASN A 243 21.41 18.80 28.95
C ASN A 243 22.67 18.03 29.41
N GLU A 244 23.86 18.26 28.81
CA GLU A 244 25.07 17.43 29.02
C GLU A 244 24.89 15.94 28.60
N ILE A 245 24.02 15.68 27.61
CA ILE A 245 23.83 14.36 26.96
C ILE A 245 24.77 14.28 25.76
N ASP A 246 25.73 13.35 25.77
CA ASP A 246 26.80 13.23 24.75
C ASP A 246 26.33 12.48 23.45
N ALA A 247 25.04 12.14 23.33
CA ALA A 247 24.51 11.23 22.29
C ALA A 247 24.77 11.66 20.84
N TYR A 248 24.72 12.97 20.55
CA TYR A 248 24.82 13.51 19.19
C TYR A 248 26.22 14.07 18.81
N ASP A 249 27.24 13.85 19.64
CA ASP A 249 28.66 14.29 19.48
C ASP A 249 28.85 15.76 18.99
N VAL A 250 28.00 16.68 19.46
CA VAL A 250 27.97 18.09 19.04
C VAL A 250 29.13 18.90 19.61
N ASP A 251 29.89 19.59 18.75
CA ASP A 251 31.08 20.38 19.10
C ASP A 251 30.77 21.90 19.23
N ASP A 252 31.73 22.67 19.77
CA ASP A 252 31.67 24.16 19.98
C ASP A 252 31.62 25.01 18.66
N ASP A 253 31.43 24.41 17.48
CA ASP A 253 31.45 25.05 16.14
C ASP A 253 30.03 25.41 15.63
N GLU A 254 29.90 26.08 14.47
CA GLU A 254 28.61 26.49 13.89
C GLU A 254 27.94 25.34 13.11
N TYR A 255 26.60 25.21 13.19
CA TYR A 255 25.77 24.15 12.59
C TYR A 255 24.68 24.73 11.68
N VAL A 256 24.34 24.01 10.61
CA VAL A 256 23.15 24.23 9.79
C VAL A 256 22.04 23.36 10.36
N VAL A 257 20.94 23.97 10.79
CA VAL A 257 19.78 23.29 11.36
C VAL A 257 18.56 23.56 10.50
N SER A 258 17.95 22.52 9.95
CA SER A 258 16.71 22.63 9.17
C SER A 258 15.55 22.03 9.93
N SER A 259 14.35 22.51 9.64
CA SER A 259 13.17 22.16 10.41
C SER A 259 11.91 22.20 9.57
N ALA A 260 11.00 21.25 9.79
CA ALA A 260 9.70 21.20 9.16
C ALA A 260 8.65 20.64 10.12
N ARG A 261 7.44 21.19 10.05
CA ARG A 261 6.32 20.76 10.87
C ARG A 261 5.70 19.46 10.33
N VAL A 262 5.40 18.53 11.24
CA VAL A 262 4.46 17.42 11.00
C VAL A 262 3.02 17.97 11.12
N PHE A 263 2.15 17.68 10.15
CA PHE A 263 0.73 18.04 10.25
C PHE A 263 -0.05 16.95 11.02
N GLY A 264 -1.28 17.28 11.45
CA GLY A 264 -2.00 16.48 12.46
C GLY A 264 -1.46 16.77 13.87
N THR A 265 -0.22 16.35 14.14
CA THR A 265 0.45 16.50 15.44
C THR A 265 0.94 17.94 15.68
N ASP A 266 1.62 18.15 16.83
CA ASP A 266 2.29 19.41 17.16
C ASP A 266 3.82 19.36 16.89
N TRP A 267 4.33 18.22 16.42
CA TRP A 267 5.74 17.90 16.26
C TRP A 267 6.45 18.65 15.11
N VAL A 268 7.77 18.67 15.19
CA VAL A 268 8.70 19.22 14.20
C VAL A 268 9.82 18.21 13.97
N VAL A 269 10.04 17.82 12.72
CA VAL A 269 11.30 17.16 12.34
C VAL A 269 12.38 18.24 12.27
N VAL A 270 13.50 17.99 12.93
CA VAL A 270 14.69 18.83 12.95
C VAL A 270 15.88 18.00 12.46
N THR A 271 16.66 18.57 11.56
CA THR A 271 17.90 17.96 11.06
C THR A 271 19.06 18.90 11.32
N HIS A 272 20.23 18.38 11.70
CA HIS A 272 21.41 19.21 11.97
C HIS A 272 22.72 18.62 11.44
N GLU A 273 23.51 19.47 10.77
CA GLU A 273 24.82 19.15 10.20
C GLU A 273 25.83 20.27 10.54
N PRO A 274 27.12 19.97 10.82
CA PRO A 274 28.15 21.01 10.99
C PRO A 274 28.31 21.90 9.74
N GLU A 275 28.39 23.24 9.91
CA GLU A 275 28.56 24.22 8.81
C GLU A 275 29.71 23.87 7.86
N SER A 276 30.79 23.32 8.43
CA SER A 276 31.99 22.95 7.68
C SER A 276 31.81 21.81 6.67
N GLN A 277 30.73 21.04 6.78
CA GLN A 277 30.35 19.97 5.85
C GLN A 277 29.32 20.52 4.83
N ALA A 278 28.15 20.96 5.28
CA ALA A 278 27.09 21.58 4.47
C ALA A 278 27.61 22.66 3.47
N TYR A 279 28.45 23.59 3.96
CA TYR A 279 29.09 24.62 3.12
C TYR A 279 30.57 24.33 2.82
N GLY A 280 31.03 23.09 2.98
CA GLY A 280 32.42 22.65 2.74
C GLY A 280 32.91 22.91 1.30
N PHE A 281 32.02 22.80 0.32
CA PHE A 281 32.28 23.18 -1.07
C PHE A 281 32.41 24.71 -1.24
N VAL A 282 31.51 25.48 -0.63
CA VAL A 282 31.45 26.95 -0.71
C VAL A 282 32.72 27.59 -0.13
N SER A 283 33.15 27.12 1.05
CA SER A 283 34.37 27.59 1.71
C SER A 283 35.63 27.33 0.86
N THR A 284 35.68 26.18 0.19
CA THR A 284 36.77 25.80 -0.72
C THR A 284 36.84 26.73 -1.94
N VAL A 285 35.71 27.10 -2.54
CA VAL A 285 35.64 28.02 -3.69
C VAL A 285 36.12 29.44 -3.30
N ASN A 286 35.70 29.94 -2.14
CA ASN A 286 36.07 31.25 -1.62
C ASN A 286 37.60 31.39 -1.47
N ASP A 287 38.27 30.41 -0.84
CA ASP A 287 39.71 30.51 -0.54
C ASP A 287 40.55 30.58 -1.83
N TRP A 288 40.25 29.76 -2.85
CA TRP A 288 40.91 29.81 -4.17
C TRP A 288 40.67 31.15 -4.90
N GLY A 289 39.47 31.72 -4.81
CA GLY A 289 39.14 33.03 -5.39
C GLY A 289 40.01 34.18 -4.85
N THR A 290 40.38 34.13 -3.57
CA THR A 290 41.27 35.14 -2.96
C THR A 290 42.71 35.03 -3.48
N TYR A 291 43.24 33.81 -3.65
CA TYR A 291 44.59 33.59 -4.18
C TYR A 291 44.73 34.05 -5.64
N ALA A 292 43.74 33.74 -6.48
CA ALA A 292 43.70 34.20 -7.87
C ALA A 292 43.70 35.75 -7.96
N THR A 293 42.90 36.40 -7.13
CA THR A 293 42.81 37.88 -7.06
C THR A 293 44.14 38.50 -6.60
N LEU A 294 44.81 37.90 -5.60
CA LEU A 294 46.13 38.33 -5.14
C LEU A 294 47.22 38.19 -6.22
N ALA A 295 47.23 37.09 -6.97
CA ALA A 295 48.18 36.86 -8.06
C ALA A 295 48.06 37.93 -9.17
N GLY A 296 46.83 38.23 -9.61
CA GLY A 296 46.58 39.26 -10.63
C GLY A 296 47.04 40.66 -10.22
N VAL A 297 46.81 41.07 -8.97
CA VAL A 297 47.27 42.37 -8.44
C VAL A 297 48.82 42.43 -8.38
N LEU A 298 49.47 41.33 -8.01
CA LEU A 298 50.93 41.24 -7.94
C LEU A 298 51.58 41.35 -9.33
N MET A 299 50.99 40.73 -10.35
CA MET A 299 51.47 40.79 -11.73
C MET A 299 51.42 42.23 -12.31
N ILE A 300 50.31 42.95 -12.09
CA ILE A 300 50.17 44.36 -12.49
C ILE A 300 51.20 45.25 -11.79
N GLY A 301 51.49 44.98 -10.51
CA GLY A 301 52.53 45.68 -9.74
C GLY A 301 53.95 45.49 -10.31
N LEU A 302 54.26 44.30 -10.85
CA LEU A 302 55.53 44.00 -11.52
C LEU A 302 55.70 44.78 -12.83
N ILE A 303 54.68 44.81 -13.68
CA ILE A 303 54.69 45.55 -14.96
C ILE A 303 54.89 47.05 -14.71
N GLY A 304 54.20 47.62 -13.72
CA GLY A 304 54.35 49.03 -13.32
C GLY A 304 55.76 49.41 -12.84
N ALA A 305 56.53 48.45 -12.30
CA ALA A 305 57.89 48.69 -11.82
C ALA A 305 58.95 48.74 -12.94
N ALA A 306 58.73 48.03 -14.05
CA ALA A 306 59.71 47.89 -15.14
C ALA A 306 59.88 49.17 -15.97
N LEU A 307 58.78 49.82 -16.35
CA LEU A 307 58.77 50.93 -17.31
C LEU A 307 59.22 52.29 -16.72
N GLY A 308 59.36 52.41 -15.40
CA GLY A 308 59.47 53.70 -14.72
C GLY A 308 60.85 54.36 -14.61
N ARG A 309 61.95 53.82 -15.19
CA ARG A 309 63.30 54.09 -14.63
C ARG A 309 64.49 54.50 -15.52
N ASN A 310 64.38 54.73 -16.84
CA ASN A 310 65.59 55.08 -17.64
C ASN A 310 65.47 56.09 -18.80
N THR A 311 64.69 57.18 -18.65
CA THR A 311 64.60 58.22 -19.71
C THR A 311 64.74 59.67 -19.23
N ALA A 312 64.86 59.91 -17.91
CA ALA A 312 64.56 61.23 -17.33
C ALA A 312 65.75 62.18 -17.03
N VAL A 313 67.02 61.77 -17.15
CA VAL A 313 68.15 62.60 -16.68
C VAL A 313 69.37 62.57 -17.62
N SER A 314 69.38 63.43 -18.66
CA SER A 314 70.63 63.94 -19.28
C SER A 314 70.51 65.23 -20.14
N ILE A 315 69.39 65.96 -20.12
CA ILE A 315 69.21 67.20 -20.92
C ILE A 315 68.85 68.41 -20.03
N ASP A 316 69.83 68.96 -19.28
CA ASP A 316 69.69 70.27 -18.61
C ASP A 316 71.03 71.03 -18.39
N ARG A 317 72.06 70.88 -19.25
CA ARG A 317 73.23 71.79 -19.15
C ARG A 317 74.13 72.02 -20.37
N LEU A 318 73.67 71.75 -21.59
CA LEU A 318 74.42 72.05 -22.82
C LEU A 318 73.87 73.22 -23.66
N THR A 319 72.62 73.63 -23.43
CA THR A 319 71.90 74.60 -24.28
C THR A 319 72.45 76.04 -24.22
N ASP A 320 72.82 76.56 -23.04
CA ASP A 320 73.07 78.00 -22.83
C ASP A 320 74.50 78.51 -23.18
N LYS A 321 75.40 77.61 -23.64
CA LYS A 321 76.73 78.00 -24.13
C LYS A 321 77.01 77.67 -25.61
N ALA A 322 76.24 76.77 -26.23
CA ALA A 322 76.34 76.53 -27.67
C ALA A 322 75.98 77.78 -28.49
N SER A 323 74.87 78.45 -28.13
CA SER A 323 74.32 79.61 -28.86
C SER A 323 75.21 80.88 -28.89
N LYS A 324 76.39 80.85 -28.26
CA LYS A 324 77.37 81.95 -28.29
C LYS A 324 78.62 81.67 -29.15
N MET A 325 78.82 80.43 -29.62
CA MET A 325 79.79 80.11 -30.68
C MET A 325 79.14 80.05 -32.07
N GLU A 326 77.82 79.82 -32.13
CA GLU A 326 76.96 79.91 -33.32
C GLU A 326 77.14 81.22 -34.12
N GLN A 327 77.52 82.31 -33.46
CA GLN A 327 77.67 83.65 -34.05
C GLN A 327 79.13 83.99 -34.47
N GLY A 328 79.98 82.98 -34.63
CA GLY A 328 81.25 83.10 -35.37
C GLY A 328 82.39 83.84 -34.68
N ASN A 329 82.39 83.91 -33.34
CA ASN A 329 83.48 84.51 -32.56
C ASN A 329 84.25 83.43 -31.78
N LEU A 330 85.51 83.19 -32.14
CA LEU A 330 86.38 82.15 -31.55
C LEU A 330 87.47 82.71 -30.62
N ASP A 331 87.42 84.00 -30.27
CA ASP A 331 88.38 84.64 -29.35
C ASP A 331 87.81 84.63 -27.90
N VAL A 332 87.79 83.44 -27.29
CA VAL A 332 87.27 83.20 -25.94
C VAL A 332 88.33 82.52 -25.07
N ASP A 333 88.88 83.26 -24.11
CA ASP A 333 89.94 82.81 -23.21
C ASP A 333 89.42 81.80 -22.16
N LEU A 334 90.12 80.68 -22.01
CA LEU A 334 89.73 79.52 -21.18
C LEU A 334 90.92 78.94 -20.39
N GLU A 335 91.73 79.77 -19.74
CA GLU A 335 92.62 79.28 -18.67
C GLU A 335 91.81 78.70 -17.48
N THR A 336 92.16 77.49 -17.03
CA THR A 336 91.78 76.97 -15.71
C THR A 336 92.98 76.45 -14.92
N LYS A 337 92.87 76.44 -13.59
CA LYS A 337 93.92 76.01 -12.65
C LYS A 337 93.43 74.90 -11.71
N ARG A 338 92.42 74.13 -12.15
CA ARG A 338 91.92 72.89 -11.52
C ARG A 338 92.76 71.68 -11.92
N VAL A 339 92.82 70.69 -11.03
CA VAL A 339 93.61 69.44 -11.21
C VAL A 339 92.74 68.20 -10.93
N ASP A 340 91.44 68.31 -11.25
CA ASP A 340 90.44 67.25 -11.12
C ASP A 340 89.96 66.78 -12.51
N ASN A 341 88.94 65.92 -12.55
CA ASN A 341 88.42 65.38 -13.81
C ASN A 341 87.76 66.44 -14.74
N ILE A 342 87.43 67.64 -14.24
CA ILE A 342 87.01 68.79 -15.06
C ILE A 342 88.23 69.59 -15.56
N GLY A 343 89.32 69.64 -14.80
CA GLY A 343 90.63 70.06 -15.32
C GLY A 343 91.10 69.17 -16.48
N ARG A 344 90.80 67.86 -16.42
CA ARG A 344 91.02 66.91 -17.54
C ARG A 344 90.15 67.22 -18.75
N LEU A 345 88.91 67.70 -18.55
CA LEU A 345 88.02 68.15 -19.62
C LEU A 345 88.54 69.42 -20.33
N TYR A 346 89.19 70.34 -19.60
CA TYR A 346 89.87 71.50 -20.20
C TYR A 346 91.05 71.09 -21.10
N GLN A 347 91.81 70.06 -20.72
CA GLN A 347 92.82 69.48 -21.63
C GLN A 347 92.20 68.76 -22.83
N GLY A 348 91.01 68.18 -22.69
CA GLY A 348 90.23 67.66 -23.81
C GLY A 348 89.97 68.73 -24.88
N PHE A 349 89.52 69.93 -24.49
CA PHE A 349 89.34 71.05 -25.42
C PHE A 349 90.66 71.63 -25.96
N ASP A 350 91.75 71.61 -25.19
CA ASP A 350 93.08 72.00 -25.68
C ASP A 350 93.59 71.06 -26.79
N SER A 351 93.36 69.75 -26.65
CA SER A 351 93.60 68.77 -27.71
C SER A 351 92.60 68.88 -28.86
N MET A 352 91.34 69.23 -28.61
CA MET A 352 90.33 69.43 -29.67
C MET A 352 90.66 70.62 -30.58
N ARG A 353 91.27 71.69 -30.04
CA ARG A 353 91.82 72.82 -30.83
C ARG A 353 92.85 72.35 -31.85
N ASP A 354 93.73 71.44 -31.46
CA ASP A 354 94.84 71.00 -32.32
C ASP A 354 94.43 69.84 -33.23
N ALA A 355 93.49 68.98 -32.80
CA ALA A 355 92.79 68.04 -33.69
C ALA A 355 92.06 68.75 -34.84
N LEU A 356 91.43 69.91 -34.58
CA LEU A 356 90.83 70.77 -35.61
C LEU A 356 91.83 71.37 -36.63
N ARG A 357 93.13 71.09 -36.52
CA ARG A 357 94.13 71.35 -37.57
C ARG A 357 94.51 70.12 -38.39
N GLU A 358 94.34 68.92 -37.84
CA GLU A 358 94.53 67.64 -38.53
C GLU A 358 93.26 67.26 -39.33
N GLN A 359 92.08 67.56 -38.77
CA GLN A 359 90.73 67.26 -39.28
C GLN A 359 90.33 68.03 -40.56
N ILE A 360 91.29 68.49 -41.34
CA ILE A 360 91.09 69.09 -42.67
C ILE A 360 91.63 68.16 -43.77
N ASP A 361 92.69 67.39 -43.51
CA ASP A 361 93.21 66.39 -44.47
C ASP A 361 92.45 65.04 -44.38
N GLU A 362 91.78 64.76 -43.26
CA GLU A 362 90.95 63.55 -43.06
C GLU A 362 89.48 63.74 -43.54
N ALA A 363 89.06 64.99 -43.75
CA ALA A 363 87.68 65.35 -44.08
C ALA A 363 87.23 64.97 -45.51
N GLU A 364 88.15 64.62 -46.42
CA GLU A 364 87.81 64.06 -47.72
C GLU A 364 87.55 62.55 -47.67
N ALA A 365 88.17 61.81 -46.74
CA ALA A 365 87.93 60.39 -46.53
C ALA A 365 86.60 60.12 -45.81
N ALA A 366 86.39 60.77 -44.66
CA ALA A 366 85.17 60.60 -43.84
C ALA A 366 83.88 61.00 -44.59
N ARG A 367 83.98 61.87 -45.60
CA ARG A 367 82.84 62.26 -46.44
C ARG A 367 82.47 61.20 -47.47
N GLU A 368 83.46 60.53 -48.05
CA GLU A 368 83.25 59.41 -48.97
C GLU A 368 82.83 58.13 -48.22
N GLU A 369 83.20 57.99 -46.95
CA GLU A 369 82.69 56.95 -46.05
C GLU A 369 81.24 57.25 -45.63
N ALA A 370 80.92 58.46 -45.19
CA ALA A 370 79.56 58.86 -44.85
C ALA A 370 78.58 58.83 -46.05
N GLU A 371 79.02 59.10 -47.29
CA GLU A 371 78.18 58.94 -48.49
C GLU A 371 78.01 57.47 -48.92
N ARG A 372 78.86 56.54 -48.45
CA ARG A 372 78.63 55.09 -48.58
C ARG A 372 77.67 54.59 -47.50
N GLU A 373 77.91 54.97 -46.25
CA GLU A 373 77.10 54.50 -45.12
C GLU A 373 75.69 55.08 -45.16
N ARG A 374 75.52 56.33 -45.61
CA ARG A 374 74.18 56.89 -45.86
C ARG A 374 73.43 56.12 -46.94
N LYS A 375 74.12 55.70 -48.01
CA LYS A 375 73.51 54.84 -49.05
C LYS A 375 73.23 53.43 -48.55
N ARG A 376 74.04 52.91 -47.63
CA ARG A 376 73.77 51.63 -46.97
C ARG A 376 72.53 51.70 -46.09
N ILE A 377 72.36 52.78 -45.32
CA ILE A 377 71.17 53.02 -44.51
C ILE A 377 69.95 53.32 -45.40
N GLU A 378 70.11 54.07 -46.49
CA GLU A 378 69.07 54.23 -47.51
C GLU A 378 68.66 52.87 -48.07
N GLN A 379 69.60 52.00 -48.48
CA GLN A 379 69.28 50.66 -48.98
C GLN A 379 68.65 49.72 -47.93
N ILE A 380 69.13 49.74 -46.68
CA ILE A 380 68.53 48.94 -45.59
C ILE A 380 67.12 49.46 -45.27
N ASN A 381 66.90 50.77 -45.30
CA ASN A 381 65.57 51.35 -45.14
C ASN A 381 64.66 51.00 -46.33
N ASP A 382 65.15 51.09 -47.58
CA ASP A 382 64.41 50.67 -48.78
C ASP A 382 64.03 49.17 -48.71
N GLN A 383 64.89 48.31 -48.14
CA GLN A 383 64.62 46.89 -47.89
C GLN A 383 63.59 46.68 -46.76
N LEU A 384 63.68 47.46 -45.68
CA LEU A 384 62.75 47.38 -44.55
C LEU A 384 61.37 47.95 -44.88
N GLU A 385 61.30 49.02 -45.67
CA GLU A 385 60.05 49.58 -46.21
C GLU A 385 59.39 48.54 -47.12
N ALA A 386 60.15 47.88 -48.01
CA ALA A 386 59.61 46.81 -48.85
C ALA A 386 59.15 45.56 -48.08
N LYS A 387 59.87 45.10 -47.05
CA LYS A 387 59.43 43.96 -46.20
C LYS A 387 58.29 44.36 -45.24
N ALA A 388 58.20 45.63 -44.83
CA ALA A 388 57.06 46.12 -44.05
C ALA A 388 55.80 46.28 -44.91
N ASP A 389 55.92 46.71 -46.18
CA ASP A 389 54.83 46.67 -47.16
C ASP A 389 54.37 45.20 -47.37
N GLU A 390 55.30 44.26 -47.58
CA GLU A 390 55.02 42.83 -47.75
C GLU A 390 54.31 42.21 -46.52
N TYR A 391 54.74 42.56 -45.30
CA TYR A 391 54.05 42.12 -44.07
C TYR A 391 52.72 42.85 -43.88
N SER A 392 52.56 44.09 -44.36
CA SER A 392 51.28 44.79 -44.35
C SER A 392 50.25 44.15 -45.29
N ASP A 393 50.67 43.69 -46.47
CA ASP A 393 49.80 42.95 -47.41
C ASP A 393 49.31 41.63 -46.76
N VAL A 394 50.18 40.92 -46.01
CA VAL A 394 49.82 39.70 -45.27
C VAL A 394 48.92 39.99 -44.06
N MET A 395 49.16 41.08 -43.32
CA MET A 395 48.27 41.52 -42.24
C MET A 395 46.89 41.96 -42.75
N GLU A 396 46.80 42.54 -43.96
CA GLU A 396 45.52 42.92 -44.56
C GLU A 396 44.71 41.68 -44.97
N ALA A 397 45.36 40.65 -45.55
CA ALA A 397 44.72 39.36 -45.85
C ALA A 397 44.18 38.67 -44.58
N ALA A 398 45.01 38.54 -43.54
CA ALA A 398 44.61 37.95 -42.26
C ALA A 398 43.50 38.75 -41.54
N ALA A 399 43.43 40.07 -41.73
CA ALA A 399 42.37 40.90 -41.17
C ALA A 399 41.04 40.84 -41.95
N ASP A 400 41.06 40.47 -43.24
CA ASP A 400 39.84 40.24 -44.04
C ASP A 400 39.22 38.85 -43.75
N GLY A 401 40.06 37.85 -43.47
CA GLY A 401 39.66 36.49 -43.04
C GLY A 401 40.65 35.35 -43.38
N ASP A 402 41.73 35.61 -44.12
CA ASP A 402 42.67 34.57 -44.58
C ASP A 402 43.64 34.15 -43.46
N LEU A 403 43.25 33.12 -42.68
CA LEU A 403 44.11 32.56 -41.63
C LEU A 403 45.19 31.64 -42.20
N THR A 404 45.11 31.22 -43.46
CA THR A 404 46.20 30.48 -44.16
C THR A 404 47.40 31.37 -44.49
N ALA A 405 47.22 32.70 -44.49
CA ALA A 405 48.25 33.67 -44.81
C ALA A 405 49.49 33.52 -43.91
N ARG A 406 50.69 33.62 -44.50
CA ARG A 406 51.97 33.52 -43.76
C ARG A 406 53.00 34.53 -44.26
N MET A 407 53.73 35.14 -43.33
CA MET A 407 54.84 36.05 -43.59
C MET A 407 56.11 35.29 -43.97
N ASP A 408 56.82 35.78 -44.98
CA ASP A 408 58.15 35.27 -45.33
C ASP A 408 59.21 35.80 -44.35
N ALA A 409 59.70 34.90 -43.50
CA ALA A 409 60.74 35.13 -42.52
C ALA A 409 62.18 35.23 -43.10
N ASP A 410 62.42 34.95 -44.39
CA ASP A 410 63.75 35.13 -45.01
C ASP A 410 64.08 36.63 -45.13
N SER A 411 64.77 37.15 -44.11
CA SER A 411 65.04 38.57 -43.91
C SER A 411 66.51 38.82 -43.55
N GLU A 412 67.12 39.87 -44.11
CA GLU A 412 68.44 40.36 -43.67
C GLU A 412 68.37 41.15 -42.33
N ASN A 413 67.20 41.17 -41.65
CA ASN A 413 66.98 41.85 -40.38
C ASN A 413 66.29 40.93 -39.36
N GLU A 414 67.05 40.58 -38.32
CA GLU A 414 66.70 39.76 -37.14
C GLU A 414 65.37 40.17 -36.48
N ALA A 415 65.02 41.46 -36.43
CA ALA A 415 63.78 41.94 -35.82
C ALA A 415 62.56 41.92 -36.77
N MET A 416 62.75 41.68 -38.07
CA MET A 416 61.66 41.38 -39.01
C MET A 416 61.44 39.86 -39.12
N GLU A 417 62.53 39.08 -39.06
CA GLU A 417 62.52 37.62 -38.90
C GLU A 417 61.73 37.22 -37.65
N GLU A 418 62.05 37.79 -36.47
CA GLU A 418 61.33 37.64 -35.20
C GLU A 418 59.83 38.00 -35.32
N ILE A 419 59.48 39.11 -35.99
CA ILE A 419 58.07 39.51 -36.20
C ILE A 419 57.32 38.51 -37.09
N ALA A 420 57.96 37.97 -38.13
CA ALA A 420 57.33 37.01 -39.02
C ALA A 420 57.13 35.64 -38.34
N GLU A 421 58.09 35.17 -37.54
CA GLU A 421 57.96 33.93 -36.77
C GLU A 421 56.83 34.02 -35.74
N GLU A 422 56.82 35.06 -34.90
CA GLU A 422 55.79 35.28 -33.87
C GLU A 422 54.38 35.50 -34.48
N PHE A 423 54.27 36.24 -35.59
CA PHE A 423 52.98 36.43 -36.28
C PHE A 423 52.47 35.15 -36.94
N ASN A 424 53.36 34.34 -37.54
CA ASN A 424 53.00 33.06 -38.12
C ASN A 424 52.56 32.04 -37.06
N GLN A 425 53.16 32.08 -35.86
CA GLN A 425 52.71 31.28 -34.72
C GLN A 425 51.33 31.75 -34.24
N MET A 426 51.14 33.05 -34.03
CA MET A 426 49.84 33.62 -33.63
C MET A 426 48.72 33.26 -34.61
N LEU A 427 48.96 33.28 -35.92
CA LEU A 427 47.96 32.82 -36.89
C LEU A 427 47.70 31.32 -36.82
N ALA A 428 48.72 30.48 -36.60
CA ALA A 428 48.51 29.04 -36.43
C ALA A 428 47.66 28.72 -35.18
N GLU A 429 47.90 29.41 -34.06
CA GLU A 429 47.12 29.26 -32.83
C GLU A 429 45.65 29.71 -33.03
N ILE A 430 45.41 30.79 -33.78
CA ILE A 430 44.06 31.26 -34.12
C ILE A 430 43.36 30.31 -35.11
N GLU A 431 44.09 29.78 -36.10
CA GLU A 431 43.60 28.82 -37.10
C GLU A 431 43.19 27.48 -36.45
N GLU A 432 44.01 26.98 -35.51
CA GLU A 432 43.71 25.81 -34.68
C GLU A 432 42.46 26.05 -33.81
N THR A 433 42.36 27.21 -33.16
CA THR A 433 41.16 27.62 -32.37
C THR A 433 39.89 27.68 -33.24
N VAL A 434 39.97 28.21 -34.47
CA VAL A 434 38.83 28.29 -35.39
C VAL A 434 38.40 26.91 -35.89
N ALA A 435 39.35 26.02 -36.16
CA ALA A 435 39.05 24.63 -36.52
C ALA A 435 38.38 23.86 -35.36
N GLU A 436 38.89 24.02 -34.14
CA GLU A 436 38.30 23.43 -32.93
C GLU A 436 36.88 23.95 -32.67
N LEU A 437 36.64 25.26 -32.80
CA LEU A 437 35.30 25.86 -32.64
C LEU A 437 34.31 25.41 -33.73
N ASN A 438 34.74 25.22 -34.98
CA ASN A 438 33.85 24.75 -36.05
C ASN A 438 33.53 23.25 -35.89
N ARG A 439 34.49 22.47 -35.39
CA ARG A 439 34.26 21.09 -34.96
C ARG A 439 33.26 21.04 -33.80
N PHE A 440 33.46 21.83 -32.74
CA PHE A 440 32.54 21.92 -31.61
C PHE A 440 31.11 22.31 -32.05
N ALA A 441 30.96 23.27 -32.95
CA ALA A 441 29.66 23.61 -33.54
C ALA A 441 29.02 22.41 -34.29
N THR A 442 29.82 21.64 -35.03
CA THR A 442 29.33 20.44 -35.74
C THR A 442 28.92 19.34 -34.77
N ASP A 443 29.70 19.10 -33.72
CA ASP A 443 29.42 18.10 -32.69
C ASP A 443 28.16 18.47 -31.89
N VAL A 444 27.99 19.76 -31.52
CA VAL A 444 26.77 20.29 -30.85
C VAL A 444 25.53 20.19 -31.74
N ALA A 445 25.62 20.51 -33.02
CA ALA A 445 24.50 20.35 -33.96
C ALA A 445 24.08 18.87 -34.09
N THR A 446 25.05 17.96 -34.15
CA THR A 446 24.81 16.51 -34.21
C THR A 446 24.15 15.98 -32.93
N ALA A 447 24.64 16.40 -31.75
CA ALA A 447 24.04 16.06 -30.47
C ALA A 447 22.60 16.60 -30.36
N SER A 448 22.34 17.80 -30.88
CA SER A 448 21.01 18.41 -30.89
C SER A 448 20.02 17.67 -31.79
N GLU A 449 20.45 17.17 -32.95
CA GLU A 449 19.64 16.28 -33.80
C GLU A 449 19.33 14.94 -33.09
N GLN A 450 20.29 14.40 -32.33
CA GLN A 450 20.09 13.18 -31.55
C GLN A 450 19.09 13.38 -30.39
N VAL A 451 19.23 14.45 -29.60
CA VAL A 451 18.28 14.81 -28.53
C VAL A 451 16.87 15.02 -29.08
N THR A 452 16.75 15.65 -30.26
CA THR A 452 15.46 15.82 -30.96
C THR A 452 14.83 14.46 -31.29
N ALA A 453 15.59 13.53 -31.86
CA ALA A 453 15.09 12.19 -32.21
C ALA A 453 14.68 11.38 -30.97
N SER A 454 15.49 11.40 -29.91
CA SER A 454 15.16 10.76 -28.63
C SER A 454 13.90 11.36 -27.98
N SER A 455 13.72 12.68 -28.07
CA SER A 455 12.53 13.36 -27.54
C SER A 455 11.25 12.97 -28.29
N GLU A 456 11.32 12.77 -29.62
CA GLU A 456 10.19 12.23 -30.39
C GLU A 456 9.85 10.78 -30.00
N GLU A 457 10.86 9.95 -29.69
CA GLU A 457 10.69 8.56 -29.27
C GLU A 457 10.07 8.45 -27.87
N VAL A 458 10.60 9.18 -26.87
CA VAL A 458 10.02 9.21 -25.51
C VAL A 458 8.59 9.72 -25.54
N ARG A 459 8.29 10.80 -26.30
CA ARG A 459 6.90 11.28 -26.46
C ARG A 459 5.97 10.23 -27.07
N SER A 460 6.48 9.37 -27.96
CA SER A 460 5.71 8.24 -28.50
C SER A 460 5.53 7.12 -27.48
N ALA A 461 6.41 6.98 -26.49
CA ALA A 461 6.23 6.09 -25.35
C ALA A 461 5.19 6.67 -24.35
N SER A 462 5.28 7.95 -24.00
CA SER A 462 4.30 8.64 -23.14
C SER A 462 2.87 8.48 -23.66
N GLN A 463 2.65 8.59 -24.98
CA GLN A 463 1.34 8.36 -25.60
C GLN A 463 0.83 6.92 -25.47
N GLN A 464 1.72 5.92 -25.48
CA GLN A 464 1.35 4.52 -25.23
C GLN A 464 1.07 4.26 -23.74
N VAL A 465 1.73 4.98 -22.84
CA VAL A 465 1.38 4.99 -21.40
C VAL A 465 -0.01 5.60 -21.20
N THR A 466 -0.32 6.73 -21.84
CA THR A 466 -1.67 7.35 -21.80
C THR A 466 -2.77 6.43 -22.37
N GLU A 467 -2.48 5.64 -23.41
CA GLU A 467 -3.44 4.65 -23.93
C GLU A 467 -3.61 3.47 -22.94
N SER A 468 -2.51 2.96 -22.39
CA SER A 468 -2.50 1.83 -21.44
C SER A 468 -3.19 2.16 -20.11
N ILE A 469 -2.94 3.35 -19.55
CA ILE A 469 -3.53 3.79 -18.28
C ILE A 469 -5.04 4.04 -18.40
N GLN A 470 -5.51 4.40 -19.60
CA GLN A 470 -6.92 4.53 -19.92
C GLN A 470 -7.62 3.17 -20.02
N GLU A 471 -6.95 2.13 -20.55
CA GLU A 471 -7.44 0.75 -20.47
C GLU A 471 -7.47 0.20 -19.02
N ILE A 472 -6.51 0.63 -18.16
CA ILE A 472 -6.50 0.28 -16.73
C ILE A 472 -7.67 0.93 -15.98
N SER A 473 -7.92 2.22 -16.19
CA SER A 473 -9.04 2.95 -15.60
C SER A 473 -10.41 2.37 -16.02
N ASP A 474 -10.62 2.13 -17.32
CA ASP A 474 -11.82 1.43 -17.82
C ASP A 474 -11.95 0.02 -17.21
N GLY A 475 -10.84 -0.65 -16.93
CA GLY A 475 -10.79 -1.96 -16.27
C GLY A 475 -11.23 -1.92 -14.80
N ALA A 476 -10.74 -0.95 -14.03
CA ALA A 476 -11.06 -0.77 -12.61
C ALA A 476 -12.53 -0.38 -12.37
N GLU A 477 -13.09 0.50 -13.21
CA GLU A 477 -14.53 0.83 -13.23
C GLU A 477 -15.39 -0.43 -13.50
N GLN A 478 -14.97 -1.29 -14.44
CA GLN A 478 -15.65 -2.58 -14.69
C GLN A 478 -15.46 -3.59 -13.54
N GLN A 479 -14.36 -3.53 -12.79
CA GLN A 479 -14.13 -4.35 -11.61
C GLN A 479 -15.06 -3.94 -10.47
N ASN A 480 -15.16 -2.65 -10.15
CA ASN A 480 -16.07 -2.10 -9.13
C ASN A 480 -17.54 -2.49 -9.43
N GLN A 481 -18.02 -2.29 -10.67
CA GLN A 481 -19.36 -2.74 -11.09
C GLN A 481 -19.58 -4.27 -10.95
N SER A 482 -18.51 -5.06 -11.08
CA SER A 482 -18.55 -6.51 -10.89
C SER A 482 -18.61 -6.89 -9.40
N LEU A 483 -17.84 -6.20 -8.55
CA LEU A 483 -17.82 -6.39 -7.10
C LEU A 483 -19.16 -6.00 -6.45
N GLN A 484 -19.74 -4.86 -6.86
CA GLN A 484 -21.12 -4.47 -6.48
C GLN A 484 -22.15 -5.55 -6.84
N SER A 485 -21.90 -6.35 -7.89
CA SER A 485 -22.77 -7.47 -8.27
C SER A 485 -22.53 -8.73 -7.41
N VAL A 486 -21.30 -8.94 -6.91
CA VAL A 486 -20.99 -10.01 -5.95
C VAL A 486 -21.59 -9.70 -4.58
N ASN A 487 -21.45 -8.48 -4.06
CA ASN A 487 -22.01 -8.05 -2.78
C ASN A 487 -23.55 -8.27 -2.74
N GLN A 488 -24.26 -7.99 -3.84
CA GLN A 488 -25.69 -8.32 -4.00
C GLN A 488 -26.02 -9.82 -3.96
N GLU A 489 -25.16 -10.70 -4.49
CA GLU A 489 -25.33 -12.15 -4.41
C GLU A 489 -25.01 -12.65 -2.99
N MET A 490 -24.02 -12.08 -2.29
CA MET A 490 -23.69 -12.41 -0.89
C MET A 490 -24.80 -11.99 0.08
N SER A 491 -25.41 -10.81 -0.10
CA SER A 491 -26.61 -10.39 0.63
C SER A 491 -27.80 -11.37 0.41
N SER A 492 -27.92 -11.91 -0.81
CA SER A 492 -28.92 -12.94 -1.14
C SER A 492 -28.59 -14.31 -0.53
N LEU A 493 -27.29 -14.65 -0.42
CA LEU A 493 -26.80 -15.86 0.25
C LEU A 493 -27.06 -15.79 1.75
N SER A 494 -26.69 -14.69 2.42
CA SER A 494 -26.94 -14.47 3.85
C SER A 494 -28.44 -14.59 4.20
N THR A 495 -29.31 -13.96 3.42
CA THR A 495 -30.78 -14.12 3.54
C THR A 495 -31.22 -15.59 3.45
N THR A 496 -30.57 -16.39 2.58
CA THR A 496 -30.87 -17.81 2.41
C THR A 496 -30.33 -18.65 3.58
N THR A 497 -29.17 -18.29 4.12
CA THR A 497 -28.56 -18.88 5.32
C THR A 497 -29.45 -18.68 6.55
N GLU A 498 -30.01 -17.47 6.74
CA GLU A 498 -31.03 -17.20 7.77
C GLU A 498 -32.28 -18.09 7.60
N GLU A 499 -32.81 -18.23 6.38
CA GLU A 499 -33.97 -19.11 6.12
C GLU A 499 -33.66 -20.59 6.43
N ILE A 500 -32.43 -21.05 6.17
CA ILE A 500 -31.97 -22.41 6.50
C ILE A 500 -31.84 -22.59 8.02
N ALA A 501 -31.28 -21.62 8.74
CA ALA A 501 -31.16 -21.67 10.20
C ALA A 501 -32.54 -21.69 10.88
N ALA A 502 -33.47 -20.84 10.43
CA ALA A 502 -34.85 -20.81 10.93
C ALA A 502 -35.61 -22.12 10.64
N SER A 503 -35.48 -22.66 9.43
CA SER A 503 -36.07 -23.94 9.03
C SER A 503 -35.52 -25.11 9.85
N SER A 504 -34.20 -25.14 10.07
CA SER A 504 -33.52 -26.18 10.87
C SER A 504 -34.03 -26.18 12.32
N ASN A 505 -34.17 -25.01 12.94
CA ASN A 505 -34.77 -24.88 14.26
C ASN A 505 -36.21 -25.43 14.33
N GLU A 506 -37.09 -25.15 13.35
CA GLU A 506 -38.44 -25.74 13.36
C GLU A 506 -38.43 -27.27 13.18
N VAL A 507 -37.47 -27.83 12.43
CA VAL A 507 -37.32 -29.30 12.31
C VAL A 507 -36.81 -29.92 13.63
N ALA A 508 -35.89 -29.29 14.35
CA ALA A 508 -35.48 -29.73 15.69
C ALA A 508 -36.66 -29.76 16.68
N ASP A 509 -37.46 -28.68 16.69
CA ASP A 509 -38.66 -28.55 17.53
C ASP A 509 -39.69 -29.65 17.22
N ILE A 510 -39.87 -30.00 15.94
CA ILE A 510 -40.71 -31.12 15.49
C ILE A 510 -40.11 -32.48 15.89
N ALA A 511 -38.79 -32.65 15.81
CA ALA A 511 -38.10 -33.87 16.19
C ALA A 511 -38.22 -34.14 17.70
N GLU A 512 -37.91 -33.17 18.57
CA GLU A 512 -38.05 -33.32 20.01
C GLU A 512 -39.51 -33.63 20.42
N ARG A 513 -40.47 -32.94 19.81
CA ARG A 513 -41.90 -33.21 20.04
C ARG A 513 -42.32 -34.59 19.55
N THR A 514 -41.66 -35.15 18.54
CA THR A 514 -41.88 -36.53 18.06
C THR A 514 -41.29 -37.56 19.02
N VAL A 515 -40.10 -37.31 19.59
CA VAL A 515 -39.52 -38.14 20.66
C VAL A 515 -40.46 -38.20 21.87
N ASN A 516 -40.91 -37.05 22.36
CA ASN A 516 -41.84 -36.96 23.48
C ASN A 516 -43.18 -37.68 23.19
N THR A 517 -43.76 -37.48 21.99
CA THR A 517 -45.01 -38.16 21.58
C THR A 517 -44.83 -39.68 21.47
N GLY A 518 -43.65 -40.15 21.05
CA GLY A 518 -43.29 -41.57 21.04
C GLY A 518 -43.27 -42.16 22.46
N GLN A 519 -42.63 -41.47 23.41
CA GLN A 519 -42.55 -41.89 24.81
C GLN A 519 -43.91 -41.91 25.51
N ASP A 520 -44.74 -40.86 25.35
CA ASP A 520 -46.13 -40.83 25.83
C ASP A 520 -46.95 -42.02 25.27
N GLY A 521 -46.72 -42.36 24.00
CA GLY A 521 -47.34 -43.51 23.34
C GLY A 521 -46.89 -44.86 23.91
N GLN A 522 -45.59 -45.02 24.20
CA GLN A 522 -45.04 -46.23 24.81
C GLN A 522 -45.59 -46.44 26.22
N GLU A 523 -45.67 -45.41 27.08
CA GLU A 523 -46.22 -45.52 28.44
C GLU A 523 -47.70 -45.94 28.39
N ALA A 524 -48.51 -45.30 27.53
CA ALA A 524 -49.91 -45.65 27.34
C ALA A 524 -50.13 -47.07 26.79
N ALA A 525 -49.23 -47.56 25.93
CA ALA A 525 -49.27 -48.93 25.42
C ALA A 525 -48.83 -49.96 26.48
N GLN A 526 -47.85 -49.61 27.33
CA GLN A 526 -47.43 -50.45 28.46
C GLN A 526 -48.52 -50.54 29.55
N GLU A 527 -49.25 -49.46 29.84
CA GLU A 527 -50.48 -49.52 30.66
C GLU A 527 -51.52 -50.47 30.04
N ALA A 528 -51.68 -50.46 28.72
CA ALA A 528 -52.61 -51.35 28.02
C ALA A 528 -52.18 -52.83 28.06
N ILE A 529 -50.89 -53.14 28.00
CA ILE A 529 -50.36 -54.51 28.18
C ILE A 529 -50.66 -55.00 29.60
N HIS A 530 -50.35 -54.22 30.64
CA HIS A 530 -50.69 -54.58 32.03
C HIS A 530 -52.20 -54.75 32.23
N ALA A 531 -53.03 -53.94 31.58
CA ALA A 531 -54.48 -54.11 31.61
C ALA A 531 -54.95 -55.41 30.91
N MET A 532 -54.22 -55.92 29.92
CA MET A 532 -54.50 -57.23 29.31
C MET A 532 -54.05 -58.39 30.20
N GLU A 533 -52.89 -58.28 30.87
CA GLU A 533 -52.44 -59.25 31.89
C GLU A 533 -53.49 -59.40 33.02
N GLU A 534 -54.05 -58.30 33.54
CA GLU A 534 -55.12 -58.35 34.56
C GLU A 534 -56.40 -59.05 34.05
N ILE A 535 -56.72 -58.94 32.76
CA ILE A 535 -57.91 -59.59 32.17
C ILE A 535 -57.63 -61.07 31.86
N GLU A 536 -56.40 -61.45 31.50
CA GLU A 536 -55.99 -62.85 31.37
C GLU A 536 -56.12 -63.59 32.71
N ASP A 537 -55.62 -62.99 33.80
CA ASP A 537 -55.74 -63.52 35.17
C ASP A 537 -57.23 -63.68 35.58
N GLU A 538 -58.09 -62.69 35.31
CA GLU A 538 -59.52 -62.76 35.63
C GLU A 538 -60.27 -63.78 34.72
N ALA A 539 -59.84 -63.98 33.47
CA ALA A 539 -60.35 -65.03 32.59
C ALA A 539 -59.95 -66.43 33.08
N ALA A 540 -58.69 -66.62 33.51
CA ALA A 540 -58.20 -67.88 34.06
C ALA A 540 -58.95 -68.27 35.36
N ASP A 541 -59.18 -67.32 36.26
CA ASP A 541 -59.95 -67.54 37.49
C ASP A 541 -61.44 -67.85 37.19
N ALA A 542 -62.01 -67.25 36.14
CA ALA A 542 -63.34 -67.58 35.63
C ALA A 542 -63.44 -69.01 35.07
N VAL A 543 -62.46 -69.47 34.29
CA VAL A 543 -62.39 -70.87 33.82
C VAL A 543 -62.32 -71.84 35.00
N ASP A 544 -61.56 -71.53 36.05
CA ASP A 544 -61.42 -72.41 37.21
C ASP A 544 -62.67 -72.45 38.11
N GLU A 545 -63.45 -71.37 38.18
CA GLU A 545 -64.79 -71.38 38.80
C GLU A 545 -65.83 -72.12 37.92
N ILE A 546 -65.74 -72.04 36.60
CA ILE A 546 -66.55 -72.85 35.67
C ILE A 546 -66.25 -74.36 35.85
N ARG A 547 -64.98 -74.74 36.00
CA ARG A 547 -64.56 -76.12 36.33
C ARG A 547 -65.09 -76.59 37.69
N ARG A 548 -65.16 -75.71 38.70
CA ARG A 548 -65.82 -76.01 39.99
C ARG A 548 -67.33 -76.21 39.83
N LEU A 549 -68.00 -75.38 39.02
CA LEU A 549 -69.42 -75.52 38.73
C LEU A 549 -69.72 -76.85 38.02
N GLU A 550 -68.89 -77.28 37.06
CA GLU A 550 -69.05 -78.60 36.41
C GLU A 550 -68.94 -79.74 37.44
N ALA A 551 -67.99 -79.65 38.36
CA ALA A 551 -67.81 -80.62 39.44
C ALA A 551 -68.96 -80.60 40.48
N GLU A 552 -69.61 -79.46 40.73
CA GLU A 552 -70.85 -79.41 41.52
C GLU A 552 -72.04 -80.02 40.76
N VAL A 553 -72.22 -79.69 39.48
CA VAL A 553 -73.26 -80.26 38.61
C VAL A 553 -73.17 -81.78 38.56
N GLN A 554 -71.95 -82.34 38.45
CA GLN A 554 -71.71 -83.78 38.46
C GLN A 554 -72.01 -84.43 39.83
N GLN A 555 -71.76 -83.76 40.95
CA GLN A 555 -72.19 -84.22 42.28
C GLN A 555 -73.71 -84.17 42.47
N ILE A 556 -74.39 -83.20 41.85
CA ILE A 556 -75.85 -83.12 41.87
C ILE A 556 -76.45 -84.24 40.99
N ASP A 557 -75.84 -84.59 39.85
CA ASP A 557 -76.26 -85.75 39.06
C ASP A 557 -76.17 -87.07 39.85
N GLU A 558 -75.06 -87.36 40.54
CA GLU A 558 -74.95 -88.56 41.41
C GLU A 558 -76.09 -88.60 42.46
N LEU A 559 -76.49 -87.43 42.98
CA LEU A 559 -77.58 -87.29 43.93
C LEU A 559 -78.96 -87.50 43.28
N ILE A 560 -79.22 -86.95 42.09
CA ILE A 560 -80.46 -87.17 41.33
C ILE A 560 -80.59 -88.64 40.92
N ASN A 561 -79.53 -89.26 40.41
CA ASN A 561 -79.46 -90.70 40.13
C ASN A 561 -79.79 -91.54 41.40
N THR A 562 -79.22 -91.15 42.55
CA THR A 562 -79.53 -91.79 43.85
C THR A 562 -81.00 -91.61 44.25
N ILE A 563 -81.59 -90.42 44.05
CA ILE A 563 -82.99 -90.14 44.32
C ILE A 563 -83.91 -90.95 43.39
N SER A 564 -83.60 -91.04 42.10
CA SER A 564 -84.39 -91.81 41.14
C SER A 564 -84.35 -93.32 41.45
N GLU A 565 -83.21 -93.87 41.88
CA GLU A 565 -83.14 -95.26 42.37
C GLU A 565 -83.90 -95.47 43.70
N ILE A 566 -83.86 -94.52 44.64
CA ILE A 566 -84.68 -94.56 45.86
C ILE A 566 -86.18 -94.50 45.50
N ALA A 567 -86.57 -93.70 44.50
CA ALA A 567 -87.94 -93.61 44.01
C ALA A 567 -88.39 -94.91 43.34
N ARG A 568 -87.57 -95.51 42.47
CA ARG A 568 -87.79 -96.83 41.85
C ARG A 568 -87.91 -97.93 42.92
N GLN A 569 -87.04 -97.93 43.93
CA GLN A 569 -87.09 -98.86 45.05
C GLN A 569 -88.35 -98.66 45.91
N THR A 570 -88.76 -97.42 46.16
CA THR A 570 -89.95 -97.09 46.98
C THR A 570 -91.25 -97.43 46.23
N ASN A 571 -91.31 -97.19 44.92
CA ASN A 571 -92.38 -97.67 44.03
C ASN A 571 -92.49 -99.19 44.10
N MET A 572 -91.37 -99.92 44.01
CA MET A 572 -91.35 -101.38 44.15
C MET A 572 -91.76 -101.87 45.54
N LEU A 573 -91.37 -101.20 46.62
CA LEU A 573 -91.82 -101.51 47.98
C LEU A 573 -93.33 -101.26 48.17
N ALA A 574 -93.83 -100.12 47.67
CA ALA A 574 -95.24 -99.75 47.71
C ALA A 574 -96.11 -100.68 46.85
N LEU A 575 -95.62 -101.08 45.68
CA LEU A 575 -96.25 -102.09 44.82
C LEU A 575 -96.36 -103.45 45.53
N ASN A 576 -95.27 -103.92 46.17
CA ASN A 576 -95.29 -105.15 46.96
C ASN A 576 -96.25 -105.05 48.16
N ALA A 577 -96.28 -103.92 48.87
CA ALA A 577 -97.20 -103.69 49.99
C ALA A 577 -98.67 -103.67 49.53
N ASN A 578 -98.97 -103.03 48.41
CA ASN A 578 -100.31 -103.00 47.81
C ASN A 578 -100.75 -104.40 47.31
N ILE A 579 -99.82 -105.21 46.78
CA ILE A 579 -100.07 -106.60 46.39
C ILE A 579 -100.39 -107.47 47.62
N GLU A 580 -99.65 -107.33 48.72
CA GLU A 580 -99.88 -108.14 49.91
C GLU A 580 -101.13 -107.70 50.69
N ALA A 581 -101.42 -106.39 50.76
CA ALA A 581 -102.70 -105.88 51.25
C ALA A 581 -103.89 -106.37 50.38
N SER A 582 -103.68 -106.58 49.07
CA SER A 582 -104.66 -107.19 48.16
C SER A 582 -104.77 -108.72 48.31
N ARG A 583 -103.87 -109.38 49.06
CA ARG A 583 -103.88 -110.83 49.32
C ARG A 583 -104.56 -111.23 50.62
N SER A 584 -104.45 -110.42 51.67
CA SER A 584 -105.00 -110.70 53.02
C SER A 584 -106.54 -110.61 53.12
N ALA A 585 -107.27 -110.70 52.00
CA ALA A 585 -108.69 -110.39 51.85
C ALA A 585 -109.65 -111.27 52.70
N GLY A 586 -109.71 -110.98 54.01
CA GLY A 586 -110.56 -111.67 54.99
C GLY A 586 -110.84 -110.88 56.28
N GLY A 587 -110.29 -109.67 56.44
CA GLY A 587 -110.52 -108.75 57.57
C GLY A 587 -110.90 -107.35 57.11
N GLN A 588 -111.51 -106.55 57.99
CA GLN A 588 -112.05 -105.22 57.66
C GLN A 588 -111.06 -104.07 57.94
N ASP A 589 -109.85 -104.37 58.40
CA ASP A 589 -108.82 -103.37 58.75
C ASP A 589 -107.77 -103.14 57.62
N ASP A 590 -107.68 -104.03 56.62
CA ASP A 590 -106.65 -103.99 55.57
C ASP A 590 -106.90 -102.94 54.46
N GLU A 591 -108.12 -102.44 54.29
CA GLU A 591 -108.45 -101.46 53.23
C GLU A 591 -107.61 -100.17 53.37
N GLY A 592 -107.33 -99.73 54.60
CA GLY A 592 -106.50 -98.55 54.86
C GLY A 592 -105.04 -98.72 54.41
N PHE A 593 -104.45 -99.92 54.57
CA PHE A 593 -103.09 -100.19 54.13
C PHE A 593 -102.96 -100.23 52.60
N SER A 594 -103.96 -100.74 51.88
CA SER A 594 -103.95 -100.69 50.41
C SER A 594 -104.10 -99.26 49.86
N VAL A 595 -104.80 -98.36 50.56
CA VAL A 595 -104.86 -96.94 50.19
C VAL A 595 -103.50 -96.27 50.41
N VAL A 596 -102.89 -96.41 51.58
CA VAL A 596 -101.55 -95.83 51.86
C VAL A 596 -100.49 -96.39 50.90
N ALA A 597 -100.52 -97.68 50.57
CA ALA A 597 -99.58 -98.27 49.62
C ALA A 597 -99.79 -97.79 48.17
N LYS A 598 -100.99 -97.33 47.79
CA LYS A 598 -101.22 -96.67 46.49
C LYS A 598 -100.75 -95.22 46.50
N GLU A 599 -100.96 -94.50 47.61
CA GLU A 599 -100.50 -93.12 47.78
C GLU A 599 -98.97 -93.04 47.72
N VAL A 600 -98.27 -93.91 48.47
CA VAL A 600 -96.80 -94.00 48.44
C VAL A 600 -96.30 -94.44 47.06
N LYS A 601 -97.04 -95.30 46.34
CA LYS A 601 -96.70 -95.68 44.97
C LYS A 601 -96.77 -94.47 44.03
N ALA A 602 -97.89 -93.74 44.04
CA ALA A 602 -98.07 -92.53 43.22
C ALA A 602 -96.98 -91.49 43.53
N LEU A 603 -96.76 -91.18 44.82
CA LEU A 603 -95.70 -90.26 45.25
C LEU A 603 -94.30 -90.73 44.81
N SER A 604 -94.04 -92.04 44.72
CA SER A 604 -92.76 -92.56 44.22
C SER A 604 -92.63 -92.46 42.70
N GLU A 605 -93.74 -92.46 41.97
CA GLU A 605 -93.78 -92.23 40.52
C GLU A 605 -93.66 -90.74 40.20
N ASP A 606 -94.30 -89.88 41.01
CA ASP A 606 -94.14 -88.42 40.95
C ASP A 606 -92.69 -88.00 41.27
N VAL A 607 -92.06 -88.58 42.30
CA VAL A 607 -90.66 -88.30 42.65
C VAL A 607 -89.68 -88.86 41.62
N ALA A 608 -89.98 -90.00 40.98
CA ALA A 608 -89.17 -90.48 39.85
C ALA A 608 -89.27 -89.51 38.67
N SER A 609 -90.49 -89.11 38.26
CA SER A 609 -90.69 -88.14 37.17
C SER A 609 -90.05 -86.78 37.47
N ALA A 610 -90.03 -86.35 38.73
CA ALA A 610 -89.37 -85.10 39.16
C ALA A 610 -87.84 -85.22 39.27
N ALA A 611 -87.30 -86.43 39.39
CA ALA A 611 -85.86 -86.69 39.28
C ALA A 611 -85.43 -86.72 37.80
N ASP A 612 -86.20 -87.41 36.95
CA ASP A 612 -85.98 -87.44 35.51
C ASP A 612 -86.10 -86.00 34.91
N GLU A 613 -87.07 -85.18 35.36
CA GLU A 613 -87.17 -83.74 35.02
C GLU A 613 -86.02 -82.86 35.58
N ALA A 614 -85.23 -83.35 36.54
CA ALA A 614 -84.05 -82.68 37.06
C ALA A 614 -82.77 -83.12 36.32
N GLU A 615 -82.70 -84.38 35.89
CA GLU A 615 -81.68 -84.95 35.00
C GLU A 615 -81.65 -84.18 33.67
N ASP A 616 -82.82 -84.04 33.00
CA ASP A 616 -83.02 -83.20 31.79
C ASP A 616 -82.54 -81.74 31.96
N ARG A 617 -82.59 -81.20 33.19
CA ARG A 617 -82.17 -79.82 33.50
C ARG A 617 -80.69 -79.72 33.82
N LEU A 618 -80.09 -80.76 34.40
CA LEU A 618 -78.65 -80.81 34.69
C LEU A 618 -77.87 -80.99 33.40
N GLU A 619 -78.35 -81.83 32.46
CA GLU A 619 -77.80 -81.94 31.10
C GLU A 619 -77.76 -80.57 30.41
N ALA A 620 -78.88 -79.84 30.43
CA ALA A 620 -79.00 -78.50 29.84
C ALA A 620 -78.29 -77.36 30.62
N ILE A 621 -77.82 -77.63 31.85
CA ILE A 621 -76.88 -76.75 32.57
C ILE A 621 -75.45 -77.12 32.17
N ARG A 622 -75.10 -78.41 32.14
CA ARG A 622 -73.80 -78.93 31.74
C ARG A 622 -73.41 -78.47 30.33
N GLU A 623 -74.29 -78.63 29.34
CA GLU A 623 -74.07 -78.18 27.96
C GLU A 623 -73.75 -76.67 27.88
N ARG A 624 -74.33 -75.87 28.79
CA ARG A 624 -74.03 -74.43 28.91
C ARG A 624 -72.75 -74.13 29.68
N THR A 625 -72.43 -74.91 30.70
CA THR A 625 -71.17 -74.79 31.45
C THR A 625 -69.98 -75.17 30.56
N GLU A 626 -70.12 -76.19 29.71
CA GLU A 626 -69.17 -76.54 28.66
C GLU A 626 -69.07 -75.40 27.61
N GLN A 627 -70.20 -74.91 27.06
CA GLN A 627 -70.18 -73.77 26.13
C GLN A 627 -69.52 -72.51 26.74
N SER A 628 -69.79 -72.18 28.00
CA SER A 628 -69.17 -71.03 28.66
C SER A 628 -67.70 -71.25 29.04
N ALA A 629 -67.23 -72.50 29.13
CA ALA A 629 -65.80 -72.78 29.20
C ALA A 629 -65.14 -72.46 27.85
N ASP A 630 -65.68 -73.01 26.75
CA ASP A 630 -65.18 -72.77 25.39
C ASP A 630 -65.17 -71.26 25.03
N GLU A 631 -66.21 -70.52 25.44
CA GLU A 631 -66.31 -69.07 25.19
C GLU A 631 -65.31 -68.23 26.01
N VAL A 632 -64.91 -68.65 27.21
CA VAL A 632 -63.91 -67.94 28.03
C VAL A 632 -62.48 -68.37 27.65
N GLU A 633 -62.24 -69.66 27.39
CA GLU A 633 -60.94 -70.16 26.94
C GLU A 633 -60.56 -69.50 25.59
N GLY A 634 -61.49 -69.44 24.64
CA GLY A 634 -61.31 -68.67 23.40
C GLY A 634 -61.32 -67.14 23.58
N THR A 635 -61.74 -66.59 24.73
CA THR A 635 -61.53 -65.17 25.05
C THR A 635 -60.08 -64.94 25.52
N SER A 636 -59.50 -65.90 26.26
CA SER A 636 -58.09 -65.89 26.65
C SER A 636 -57.15 -65.85 25.45
N ASP A 637 -57.39 -66.72 24.44
CA ASP A 637 -56.64 -66.73 23.18
C ASP A 637 -56.63 -65.33 22.51
N ASN A 638 -57.78 -64.63 22.50
CA ASN A 638 -57.90 -63.29 21.90
C ASN A 638 -57.24 -62.18 22.74
N ILE A 639 -56.89 -62.43 24.01
CA ILE A 639 -56.16 -61.50 24.87
C ILE A 639 -54.65 -61.68 24.66
N GLU A 640 -54.17 -62.93 24.54
CA GLU A 640 -52.78 -63.23 24.17
C GLU A 640 -52.44 -62.63 22.79
N ASP A 641 -53.27 -62.92 21.76
CA ASP A 641 -53.17 -62.32 20.42
C ASP A 641 -53.16 -60.77 20.46
N ALA A 642 -53.94 -60.15 21.34
CA ALA A 642 -54.04 -58.69 21.45
C ALA A 642 -52.85 -58.08 22.20
N GLY A 643 -52.31 -58.77 23.21
CA GLY A 643 -51.10 -58.35 23.93
C GLY A 643 -49.87 -58.34 23.03
N GLU A 644 -49.70 -59.36 22.18
CA GLU A 644 -48.60 -59.42 21.21
C GLU A 644 -48.70 -58.27 20.18
N GLN A 645 -49.91 -57.91 19.72
CA GLN A 645 -50.15 -56.76 18.84
C GLN A 645 -49.87 -55.40 19.51
N VAL A 646 -50.10 -55.25 20.82
CA VAL A 646 -49.75 -54.01 21.53
C VAL A 646 -48.23 -53.94 21.80
N ALA A 647 -47.57 -55.07 22.04
CA ALA A 647 -46.11 -55.12 22.14
C ALA A 647 -45.42 -54.71 20.82
N GLU A 648 -45.88 -55.22 19.66
CA GLU A 648 -45.37 -54.80 18.33
C GLU A 648 -45.58 -53.28 18.09
N ALA A 649 -46.62 -52.68 18.70
CA ALA A 649 -46.84 -51.23 18.66
C ALA A 649 -45.93 -50.45 19.63
N VAL A 650 -45.47 -51.03 20.74
CA VAL A 650 -44.44 -50.42 21.61
C VAL A 650 -43.10 -50.38 20.87
N ASP A 651 -42.68 -51.50 20.28
CA ASP A 651 -41.41 -51.60 19.52
C ASP A 651 -41.37 -50.55 18.38
N ALA A 652 -42.48 -50.40 17.63
CA ALA A 652 -42.60 -49.39 16.57
C ALA A 652 -42.55 -47.93 17.09
N LEU A 653 -43.02 -47.67 18.32
CA LEU A 653 -42.92 -46.35 18.95
C LEU A 653 -41.53 -46.08 19.55
N GLU A 654 -40.75 -47.12 19.86
CA GLU A 654 -39.31 -46.99 20.18
C GLU A 654 -38.50 -46.65 18.92
N GLU A 655 -38.75 -47.34 17.80
CA GLU A 655 -38.12 -47.05 16.49
C GLU A 655 -38.42 -45.61 16.04
N ILE A 656 -39.67 -45.14 16.14
CA ILE A 656 -40.05 -43.74 15.79
C ILE A 656 -39.31 -42.72 16.68
N ALA A 657 -39.22 -42.96 17.99
CA ALA A 657 -38.51 -42.04 18.89
C ALA A 657 -37.00 -42.03 18.60
N GLN A 658 -36.40 -43.17 18.25
CA GLN A 658 -34.99 -43.28 17.90
C GLN A 658 -34.67 -42.56 16.58
N LEU A 659 -35.50 -42.74 15.53
CA LEU A 659 -35.37 -42.03 14.25
C LEU A 659 -35.57 -40.51 14.40
N ALA A 660 -36.48 -40.07 15.27
CA ALA A 660 -36.64 -38.65 15.57
C ALA A 660 -35.41 -38.07 16.29
N GLN A 661 -34.78 -38.82 17.19
CA GLN A 661 -33.55 -38.39 17.85
C GLN A 661 -32.34 -38.37 16.90
N GLU A 662 -32.24 -39.32 15.96
CA GLU A 662 -31.24 -39.30 14.88
C GLU A 662 -31.46 -38.09 13.95
N THR A 663 -32.73 -37.76 13.64
CA THR A 663 -33.09 -36.54 12.88
C THR A 663 -32.63 -35.26 13.60
N ASN A 664 -32.81 -35.18 14.93
CA ASN A 664 -32.35 -34.03 15.71
C ASN A 664 -30.83 -33.84 15.66
N VAL A 665 -30.04 -34.93 15.67
CA VAL A 665 -28.58 -34.84 15.54
C VAL A 665 -28.19 -34.32 14.15
N GLY A 666 -28.78 -34.87 13.08
CA GLY A 666 -28.51 -34.38 11.72
C GLY A 666 -28.93 -32.92 11.50
N VAL A 667 -29.93 -32.43 12.23
CA VAL A 667 -30.31 -30.99 12.22
C VAL A 667 -29.27 -30.13 12.94
N GLN A 668 -28.67 -30.61 14.04
CA GLN A 668 -27.58 -29.90 14.73
C GLN A 668 -26.31 -29.84 13.87
N GLU A 669 -26.01 -30.90 13.10
CA GLU A 669 -24.95 -30.90 12.09
C GLU A 669 -25.22 -29.89 10.95
N ILE A 670 -26.48 -29.70 10.56
CA ILE A 670 -26.88 -28.65 9.58
C ILE A 670 -26.73 -27.25 10.18
N SER A 671 -27.15 -27.01 11.43
CA SER A 671 -27.00 -25.71 12.10
C SER A 671 -25.55 -25.25 12.13
N ALA A 672 -24.63 -26.09 12.60
CA ALA A 672 -23.20 -25.76 12.65
C ALA A 672 -22.61 -25.45 11.27
N ALA A 673 -23.00 -26.20 10.23
CA ALA A 673 -22.59 -25.91 8.86
C ALA A 673 -23.25 -24.65 8.26
N THR A 674 -24.39 -24.21 8.81
CA THR A 674 -25.07 -22.95 8.44
C THR A 674 -24.40 -21.76 9.12
N GLU A 675 -23.93 -21.93 10.36
CA GLU A 675 -23.12 -20.96 11.11
C GLU A 675 -21.74 -20.76 10.43
N GLU A 676 -21.05 -21.84 10.05
CA GLU A 676 -19.81 -21.80 9.24
C GLU A 676 -20.03 -21.08 7.88
N GLN A 677 -21.20 -21.27 7.24
CA GLN A 677 -21.56 -20.57 6.02
C GLN A 677 -21.88 -19.08 6.23
N ALA A 678 -22.37 -18.67 7.40
CA ALA A 678 -22.60 -17.25 7.72
C ALA A 678 -21.27 -16.50 7.84
N ALA A 679 -20.34 -17.02 8.67
CA ALA A 679 -19.02 -16.43 8.86
C ALA A 679 -18.24 -16.30 7.54
N SER A 680 -18.18 -17.36 6.73
CA SER A 680 -17.52 -17.32 5.43
C SER A 680 -18.24 -16.42 4.40
N THR A 681 -19.53 -16.11 4.58
CA THR A 681 -20.22 -15.09 3.78
C THR A 681 -19.80 -13.67 4.19
N GLN A 682 -19.60 -13.40 5.48
CA GLN A 682 -19.10 -12.11 5.98
C GLN A 682 -17.65 -11.87 5.53
N GLU A 683 -16.78 -12.87 5.68
CA GLU A 683 -15.39 -12.86 5.19
C GLU A 683 -15.30 -12.48 3.70
N VAL A 684 -16.19 -13.02 2.87
CA VAL A 684 -16.26 -12.73 1.43
C VAL A 684 -16.91 -11.37 1.12
N VAL A 685 -17.70 -10.79 2.03
CA VAL A 685 -18.16 -9.39 1.89
C VAL A 685 -17.00 -8.42 2.16
N ALA A 686 -16.24 -8.62 3.24
CA ALA A 686 -15.05 -7.82 3.54
C ALA A 686 -14.06 -7.82 2.36
N MET A 687 -13.65 -9.00 1.89
CA MET A 687 -12.79 -9.14 0.69
C MET A 687 -13.32 -8.46 -0.58
N VAL A 688 -14.64 -8.29 -0.70
CA VAL A 688 -15.28 -7.64 -1.87
C VAL A 688 -15.28 -6.13 -1.74
N ASP A 689 -15.42 -5.60 -0.54
CA ASP A 689 -15.39 -4.17 -0.27
C ASP A 689 -13.93 -3.66 -0.22
N ASP A 690 -12.97 -4.44 0.30
CA ASP A 690 -11.52 -4.19 0.16
C ASP A 690 -11.12 -4.08 -1.33
N ALA A 691 -11.54 -5.05 -2.14
CA ALA A 691 -11.28 -5.06 -3.57
C ALA A 691 -11.97 -3.92 -4.32
N ALA A 692 -13.04 -3.34 -3.75
CA ALA A 692 -13.71 -2.17 -4.31
C ALA A 692 -12.91 -0.90 -4.03
N THR A 693 -12.43 -0.71 -2.79
CA THR A 693 -11.50 0.37 -2.41
C THR A 693 -10.27 0.37 -3.31
N ILE A 694 -9.59 -0.78 -3.45
CA ILE A 694 -8.42 -0.95 -4.35
C ILE A 694 -8.76 -0.60 -5.81
N SER A 695 -10.00 -0.83 -6.25
CA SER A 695 -10.44 -0.45 -7.61
C SER A 695 -10.63 1.07 -7.76
N GLU A 696 -11.11 1.75 -6.73
CA GLU A 696 -11.26 3.21 -6.71
C GLU A 696 -9.89 3.91 -6.60
N GLU A 697 -8.97 3.39 -5.79
CA GLU A 697 -7.57 3.82 -5.71
C GLU A 697 -6.83 3.62 -7.04
N THR A 698 -6.96 2.44 -7.66
CA THR A 698 -6.40 2.16 -9.00
C THR A 698 -6.94 3.14 -10.05
N THR A 699 -8.17 3.62 -9.89
CA THR A 699 -8.76 4.62 -10.79
C THR A 699 -8.16 6.01 -10.54
N ALA A 700 -7.96 6.41 -9.28
CA ALA A 700 -7.35 7.69 -8.92
C ALA A 700 -5.88 7.76 -9.36
N GLU A 701 -5.11 6.70 -9.14
CA GLU A 701 -3.71 6.63 -9.57
C GLU A 701 -3.57 6.54 -11.10
N ALA A 702 -4.55 5.95 -11.79
CA ALA A 702 -4.65 6.03 -13.24
C ALA A 702 -4.87 7.47 -13.75
N GLU A 703 -5.60 8.32 -13.02
CA GLU A 703 -5.71 9.75 -13.34
C GLU A 703 -4.39 10.51 -13.06
N ASN A 704 -3.69 10.20 -11.97
CA ASN A 704 -2.37 10.76 -11.64
C ASN A 704 -1.31 10.46 -12.72
N VAL A 705 -1.16 9.19 -13.09
CA VAL A 705 -0.20 8.75 -14.11
C VAL A 705 -0.56 9.30 -15.50
N ALA A 706 -1.86 9.46 -15.81
CA ALA A 706 -2.30 10.13 -17.03
C ALA A 706 -1.88 11.60 -17.07
N ALA A 707 -2.05 12.34 -15.96
CA ALA A 707 -1.62 13.73 -15.85
C ALA A 707 -0.10 13.88 -16.01
N ALA A 708 0.69 13.04 -15.32
CA ALA A 708 2.15 13.02 -15.44
C ALA A 708 2.62 12.74 -16.89
N ALA A 709 1.91 11.89 -17.64
CA ALA A 709 2.22 11.62 -19.05
C ALA A 709 1.88 12.81 -19.99
N GLU A 710 0.84 13.61 -19.68
CA GLU A 710 0.55 14.86 -20.39
C GLU A 710 1.57 15.96 -20.07
N GLU A 711 2.03 16.07 -18.82
CA GLU A 711 3.08 16.99 -18.40
C GLU A 711 4.44 16.62 -19.01
N GLN A 712 4.83 15.34 -18.99
CA GLN A 712 6.02 14.85 -19.68
C GLN A 712 5.98 15.15 -21.19
N THR A 713 4.81 14.98 -21.83
CA THR A 713 4.59 15.34 -23.24
C THR A 713 4.78 16.85 -23.50
N THR A 714 4.45 17.68 -22.51
CA THR A 714 4.64 19.14 -22.55
C THR A 714 6.12 19.49 -22.39
N ALA A 715 6.81 18.99 -21.36
CA ALA A 715 8.24 19.22 -21.13
C ALA A 715 9.11 18.76 -22.32
N LEU A 716 8.80 17.60 -22.92
CA LEU A 716 9.48 17.11 -24.13
C LEU A 716 9.31 18.04 -25.34
N THR A 717 8.22 18.82 -25.40
CA THR A 717 8.03 19.83 -26.45
C THR A 717 8.99 21.01 -26.26
N GLU A 718 9.27 21.39 -25.01
CA GLU A 718 10.24 22.45 -24.68
C GLU A 718 11.67 21.98 -24.90
N VAL A 719 12.04 20.78 -24.45
CA VAL A 719 13.34 20.15 -24.74
C VAL A 719 13.60 20.05 -26.25
N THR A 720 12.60 19.65 -27.03
CA THR A 720 12.68 19.60 -28.50
C THR A 720 12.90 20.99 -29.11
N GLN A 721 12.25 22.03 -28.58
CA GLN A 721 12.44 23.41 -29.02
C GLN A 721 13.85 23.92 -28.67
N SER A 722 14.33 23.69 -27.45
CA SER A 722 15.68 24.07 -27.01
C SER A 722 16.78 23.37 -27.80
N ALA A 723 16.62 22.08 -28.13
CA ALA A 723 17.54 21.35 -29.00
C ALA A 723 17.54 21.92 -30.43
N SER A 724 16.36 22.25 -30.98
CA SER A 724 16.22 22.91 -32.29
C SER A 724 16.92 24.29 -32.32
N ASP A 725 16.76 25.10 -31.27
CA ASP A 725 17.40 26.41 -31.16
C ASP A 725 18.91 26.33 -30.88
N LEU A 726 19.38 25.28 -30.19
CA LEU A 726 20.81 25.00 -30.03
C LEU A 726 21.46 24.56 -31.34
N SER A 727 20.79 23.68 -32.11
CA SER A 727 21.20 23.31 -33.47
C SER A 727 21.24 24.53 -34.40
N GLY A 728 20.25 25.42 -34.29
CA GLY A 728 20.21 26.70 -35.00
C GLY A 728 21.40 27.61 -34.66
N GLN A 729 21.70 27.79 -33.38
CA GLN A 729 22.86 28.58 -32.93
C GLN A 729 24.19 27.96 -33.35
N ALA A 730 24.31 26.63 -33.33
CA ALA A 730 25.48 25.92 -33.82
C ALA A 730 25.68 26.10 -35.33
N ALA A 731 24.60 26.08 -36.11
CA ALA A 731 24.64 26.39 -37.55
C ALA A 731 25.01 27.86 -37.84
N GLU A 732 24.49 28.82 -37.06
CA GLU A 732 24.89 30.24 -37.18
C GLU A 732 26.37 30.45 -36.78
N LEU A 733 26.87 29.75 -35.76
CA LEU A 733 28.27 29.76 -35.36
C LEU A 733 29.16 29.16 -36.48
N SER A 734 28.75 28.05 -37.09
CA SER A 734 29.47 27.45 -38.22
C SER A 734 29.50 28.41 -39.43
N GLU A 735 28.37 29.03 -39.84
CA GLU A 735 28.37 30.05 -40.92
C GLU A 735 29.24 31.27 -40.57
N ALA A 736 29.35 31.65 -39.29
CA ALA A 736 30.23 32.73 -38.84
C ALA A 736 31.72 32.35 -38.88
N LEU A 737 32.06 31.07 -38.67
CA LEU A 737 33.43 30.54 -38.72
C LEU A 737 33.87 30.22 -40.16
N ASP A 738 32.96 29.78 -41.03
CA ASP A 738 33.15 29.55 -42.49
C ASP A 738 33.62 30.81 -43.26
N ARG A 739 33.63 31.97 -42.59
CA ARG A 739 34.22 33.21 -43.08
C ARG A 739 35.76 33.18 -43.08
N PHE A 740 36.39 32.37 -42.25
CA PHE A 740 37.85 32.31 -42.10
C PHE A 740 38.42 31.18 -42.96
N ASP A 741 39.31 31.52 -43.91
CA ASP A 741 40.00 30.49 -44.70
C ASP A 741 41.06 29.80 -43.83
N THR A 742 40.94 28.48 -43.62
CA THR A 742 41.88 27.63 -42.85
C THR A 742 42.39 26.46 -43.70
N ASP A 743 43.68 26.11 -43.56
CA ASP A 743 44.37 25.00 -44.23
C ASP A 743 44.45 23.74 -43.33
N VAL A 744 43.89 23.80 -42.11
CA VAL A 744 43.80 22.67 -41.16
C VAL A 744 42.67 21.71 -41.56
N ASP A 745 43.02 20.46 -41.84
CA ASP A 745 42.03 19.37 -41.98
C ASP A 745 41.34 19.16 -40.61
N ALA A 746 40.04 19.47 -40.49
CA ALA A 746 39.28 19.36 -39.22
C ALA A 746 39.22 17.92 -38.65
N GLU A 747 39.47 16.91 -39.48
CA GLU A 747 39.61 15.49 -39.09
C GLU A 747 40.97 15.15 -38.45
N ALA A 748 41.91 16.12 -38.34
CA ALA A 748 43.29 15.89 -37.90
C ALA A 748 43.63 16.40 -36.49
N ILE A 749 42.70 17.08 -35.81
CA ILE A 749 42.85 17.45 -34.39
C ILE A 749 42.23 16.33 -33.54
N GLU A 750 43.09 15.49 -32.96
CA GLU A 750 42.71 14.54 -31.91
C GLU A 750 42.51 15.31 -30.59
N VAL A 751 41.30 15.81 -30.35
CA VAL A 751 40.87 16.25 -29.02
C VAL A 751 40.66 14.99 -28.18
N ASP A 752 41.41 14.87 -27.07
CA ASP A 752 41.46 13.70 -26.19
C ASP A 752 40.24 13.69 -25.24
N PHE A 753 39.04 13.63 -25.82
CA PHE A 753 37.80 13.31 -25.11
C PHE A 753 37.75 11.80 -24.93
N ASP A 754 38.16 11.33 -23.75
CA ASP A 754 38.12 9.92 -23.37
C ASP A 754 36.64 9.48 -23.19
N PRO A 755 36.11 8.58 -24.03
CA PRO A 755 34.70 8.20 -24.00
C PRO A 755 34.47 6.83 -23.34
N ASP A 756 35.51 6.25 -22.71
CA ASP A 756 35.49 4.89 -22.13
C ASP A 756 35.17 4.88 -20.60
N ASP A 757 34.74 6.01 -20.01
CA ASP A 757 34.35 6.14 -18.58
C ASP A 757 32.86 6.51 -18.42
N ASP A 758 31.97 5.70 -18.99
CA ASP A 758 30.54 5.72 -18.65
C ASP A 758 29.88 4.33 -18.82
N GLY A 759 28.63 4.19 -18.35
CA GLY A 759 27.89 2.94 -18.21
C GLY A 759 27.50 2.21 -19.51
N PRO A 760 26.87 1.01 -19.40
CA PRO A 760 26.65 0.10 -20.53
C PRO A 760 25.54 0.53 -21.51
N GLY A 761 25.81 1.55 -22.32
CA GLY A 761 24.96 1.95 -23.44
C GLY A 761 24.79 0.82 -24.49
N PRO A 762 23.57 0.55 -25.00
CA PRO A 762 23.30 -0.60 -25.85
C PRO A 762 23.92 -0.45 -27.25
N SER A 763 24.69 -1.46 -27.67
CA SER A 763 25.33 -1.49 -28.99
C SER A 763 24.30 -1.64 -30.11
N SER A 764 24.34 -0.73 -31.10
CA SER A 764 23.40 -0.64 -32.22
C SER A 764 23.62 -1.71 -33.33
N SER A 765 23.80 -2.98 -32.95
CA SER A 765 23.81 -4.10 -33.90
C SER A 765 23.55 -5.49 -33.27
N ASP A 766 22.29 -5.82 -32.92
CA ASP A 766 21.74 -7.20 -32.99
C ASP A 766 20.22 -7.27 -32.62
N LEU A 767 19.35 -6.53 -33.33
CA LEU A 767 17.88 -6.72 -33.29
C LEU A 767 17.25 -6.68 -34.69
N GLU A 768 17.39 -7.78 -35.45
CA GLU A 768 16.47 -8.07 -36.57
C GLU A 768 15.17 -8.66 -36.02
N PHE A 769 14.10 -7.87 -35.93
CA PHE A 769 12.74 -8.35 -35.68
C PHE A 769 11.89 -8.25 -36.96
N ASP A 770 11.32 -9.36 -37.41
CA ASP A 770 10.60 -9.48 -38.70
C ASP A 770 9.23 -8.76 -38.66
N ALA A 771 9.15 -7.60 -39.32
CA ALA A 771 7.91 -6.84 -39.50
C ALA A 771 7.33 -6.97 -40.93
N ASP A 772 6.69 -8.11 -41.25
CA ASP A 772 5.82 -8.24 -42.44
C ASP A 772 4.61 -9.17 -42.20
N ALA A 773 3.50 -8.59 -41.72
CA ALA A 773 2.16 -9.17 -41.83
C ALA A 773 1.08 -8.08 -41.67
N GLY A 774 1.04 -7.11 -42.60
CA GLY A 774 0.08 -6.00 -42.54
C GLY A 774 -1.39 -6.44 -42.59
N VAL A 775 -2.23 -5.84 -41.73
CA VAL A 775 -3.69 -5.95 -41.78
C VAL A 775 -4.25 -4.85 -42.68
N ASP A 776 -5.09 -5.22 -43.64
CA ASP A 776 -6.05 -4.31 -44.26
C ASP A 776 -7.31 -5.08 -44.71
N SER A 777 -8.42 -4.36 -44.73
CA SER A 777 -9.81 -4.70 -45.11
C SER A 777 -9.98 -5.70 -46.29
N ASP A 778 -11.07 -6.49 -46.41
CA ASP A 778 -12.48 -6.14 -46.20
C ASP A 778 -13.47 -7.36 -46.27
N ALA A 779 -14.68 -7.18 -45.70
CA ALA A 779 -16.01 -7.77 -46.04
C ALA A 779 -16.39 -9.30 -45.98
N GLU A 780 -17.50 -9.57 -45.26
CA GLU A 780 -18.49 -10.71 -45.33
C GLU A 780 -17.99 -12.16 -45.04
N SER A 781 -18.66 -13.04 -44.25
CA SER A 781 -20.10 -13.18 -43.94
C SER A 781 -20.43 -14.13 -42.75
N SER A 782 -21.63 -13.96 -42.16
CA SER A 782 -22.53 -14.99 -41.55
C SER A 782 -22.20 -15.70 -40.22
N ASP A 783 -23.24 -15.80 -39.37
CA ASP A 783 -23.57 -16.83 -38.35
C ASP A 783 -22.46 -17.32 -37.38
N GLY A 784 -22.55 -17.21 -36.06
CA GLY A 784 -23.72 -17.21 -35.19
C GLY A 784 -23.59 -18.28 -34.07
N GLN A 785 -23.80 -17.86 -32.82
CA GLN A 785 -24.12 -18.68 -31.62
C GLN A 785 -23.05 -19.63 -31.03
N GLY A 786 -22.97 -19.65 -29.69
CA GLY A 786 -22.69 -20.88 -28.94
C GLY A 786 -21.69 -20.78 -27.77
N ILE A 787 -22.19 -20.51 -26.56
CA ILE A 787 -21.47 -20.83 -25.32
C ILE A 787 -21.40 -22.36 -25.17
N THR A 788 -20.23 -22.92 -24.87
CA THR A 788 -19.98 -23.97 -23.84
C THR A 788 -18.53 -24.47 -23.93
N LEU A 789 -17.85 -24.56 -22.79
CA LEU A 789 -16.62 -25.38 -22.64
C LEU A 789 -16.86 -26.50 -21.63
N SER A 790 -17.15 -27.69 -22.15
CA SER A 790 -17.21 -28.92 -21.35
C SER A 790 -15.94 -29.73 -21.53
N ARG A 791 -15.24 -29.93 -20.40
CA ARG A 791 -14.34 -31.04 -20.05
C ARG A 791 -14.44 -32.29 -20.94
N GLU A 792 -13.32 -32.77 -21.48
CA GLU A 792 -13.05 -34.21 -21.66
C GLU A 792 -11.53 -34.51 -21.66
N GLU A 793 -11.17 -35.76 -21.35
CA GLU A 793 -9.78 -36.25 -21.17
C GLU A 793 -9.18 -36.87 -22.46
N THR A 794 -7.89 -37.25 -22.42
CA THR A 794 -7.22 -38.47 -22.99
C THR A 794 -5.76 -38.17 -23.37
N ASP A 795 -4.80 -39.10 -23.48
CA ASP A 795 -4.57 -40.49 -22.98
C ASP A 795 -3.10 -40.84 -23.32
N LEU A 796 -2.32 -41.41 -22.39
CA LEU A 796 -1.07 -42.13 -22.72
C LEU A 796 -0.75 -43.30 -21.76
N THR A 797 -1.50 -44.39 -21.88
CA THR A 797 -1.03 -45.81 -21.94
C THR A 797 0.04 -46.39 -20.98
N GLU A 798 -0.28 -47.57 -20.41
CA GLU A 798 0.52 -48.45 -19.53
C GLU A 798 1.85 -49.02 -20.11
N PRO A 799 2.62 -49.78 -19.29
CA PRO A 799 2.82 -51.19 -19.67
C PRO A 799 2.71 -52.26 -18.54
N ASP A 800 1.95 -53.33 -18.84
CA ASP A 800 2.08 -54.76 -18.45
C ASP A 800 2.69 -55.19 -17.08
N GLY A 801 1.98 -56.02 -16.28
CA GLY A 801 2.66 -56.72 -15.16
C GLY A 801 1.96 -57.69 -14.17
N GLU A 802 0.97 -58.52 -14.57
CA GLU A 802 0.49 -59.72 -13.83
C GLU A 802 0.35 -59.70 -12.26
N SER A 803 -0.88 -59.47 -11.78
CA SER A 803 -1.66 -60.42 -10.95
C SER A 803 -0.96 -61.28 -9.87
N THR A 804 -1.32 -61.06 -8.59
CA THR A 804 -2.15 -62.01 -7.82
C THR A 804 -2.61 -61.43 -6.47
N ALA A 805 -3.74 -61.90 -5.95
CA ALA A 805 -4.30 -61.49 -4.65
C ALA A 805 -3.96 -62.46 -3.51
N ALA A 806 -3.94 -61.99 -2.26
CA ALA A 806 -4.70 -62.55 -1.11
C ALA A 806 -4.17 -62.10 0.28
N ASP A 807 -5.10 -61.72 1.16
CA ASP A 807 -5.21 -62.02 2.59
C ASP A 807 -4.08 -61.70 3.61
N ALA A 808 -4.42 -60.73 4.47
CA ALA A 808 -4.54 -60.86 5.94
C ALA A 808 -3.34 -60.62 6.90
N ASP A 809 -3.72 -60.16 8.11
CA ASP A 809 -3.01 -60.11 9.41
C ASP A 809 -1.55 -59.60 9.44
N GLY A 810 -1.17 -58.57 10.18
CA GLY A 810 -1.67 -58.16 11.50
C GLY A 810 -0.52 -58.03 12.52
N ALA A 811 -0.71 -57.20 13.53
CA ALA A 811 0.06 -57.11 14.80
C ALA A 811 1.54 -56.65 14.81
N SER A 812 1.72 -55.36 15.15
CA SER A 812 2.24 -54.90 16.47
C SER A 812 3.74 -55.00 16.85
N SER A 813 4.13 -54.10 17.79
CA SER A 813 5.21 -54.23 18.80
C SER A 813 6.68 -54.03 18.32
N SER A 814 7.22 -52.81 18.28
CA SER A 814 7.77 -52.01 19.42
C SER A 814 9.17 -52.41 19.94
N ILE A 815 9.73 -51.51 20.78
CA ILE A 815 10.95 -51.60 21.63
C ILE A 815 12.26 -51.06 21.03
N ALA A 816 12.78 -50.04 21.71
CA ALA A 816 14.09 -49.41 21.51
C ALA A 816 15.21 -50.13 22.28
N ASP A 817 16.47 -49.70 22.09
CA ASP A 817 17.48 -49.73 23.16
C ASP A 817 18.54 -48.62 22.95
N GLU A 818 18.97 -48.01 24.04
CA GLU A 818 20.03 -46.98 24.18
C GLU A 818 21.35 -47.68 24.66
N PRO A 819 22.42 -47.00 25.15
CA PRO A 819 23.17 -45.86 24.62
C PRO A 819 24.70 -46.15 24.62
N LEU A 820 25.52 -45.20 25.14
CA LEU A 820 26.98 -45.23 25.44
C LEU A 820 27.91 -44.87 24.25
N GLY A 821 28.97 -44.05 24.41
CA GLY A 821 29.35 -43.23 25.58
C GLY A 821 30.86 -42.99 25.72
N ALA A 822 31.32 -41.77 25.39
CA ALA A 822 32.55 -41.04 25.79
C ALA A 822 33.96 -41.73 25.87
N SER A 823 35.03 -41.01 25.48
CA SER A 823 36.07 -40.49 26.42
C SER A 823 37.42 -40.08 25.76
N THR A 824 37.68 -38.76 25.71
CA THR A 824 38.94 -38.05 26.09
C THR A 824 40.33 -38.27 25.43
N ALA A 825 40.91 -37.13 25.00
CA ALA A 825 42.22 -36.54 25.42
C ALA A 825 43.52 -36.64 24.56
N ASN A 826 43.87 -35.47 24.02
CA ASN A 826 45.15 -34.73 24.04
C ASN A 826 46.49 -35.36 23.54
N ALA A 827 47.11 -34.65 22.57
CA ALA A 827 48.50 -34.19 22.65
C ALA A 827 48.74 -32.98 21.70
N ASP A 828 49.47 -31.97 22.16
CA ASP A 828 49.81 -30.73 21.45
C ASP A 828 50.81 -30.91 20.29
N LEU A 829 50.88 -29.94 19.35
CA LEU A 829 52.10 -29.15 19.08
C LEU A 829 51.91 -28.05 18.00
N GLU A 830 52.20 -26.80 18.40
CA GLU A 830 52.66 -25.61 17.64
C GLU A 830 52.69 -25.62 16.08
N SER A 831 51.89 -24.77 15.41
CA SER A 831 52.39 -23.65 14.56
C SER A 831 51.30 -22.86 13.81
N GLU A 832 51.26 -21.55 14.02
CA GLU A 832 50.71 -20.51 13.11
C GLU A 832 51.86 -19.90 12.24
N PRO A 833 51.63 -19.01 11.23
CA PRO A 833 50.42 -18.24 10.87
C PRO A 833 50.07 -18.20 9.35
N THR A 834 49.26 -17.19 8.96
CA THR A 834 49.01 -16.58 7.63
C THR A 834 48.03 -17.25 6.65
N THR A 835 46.80 -16.71 6.63
CA THR A 835 46.03 -16.21 5.47
C THR A 835 46.02 -16.96 4.13
N GLU A 836 44.82 -17.40 3.74
CA GLU A 836 44.31 -17.55 2.36
C GLU A 836 42.83 -17.06 2.32
N PRO A 837 42.21 -16.82 1.13
CA PRO A 837 41.22 -15.75 0.96
C PRO A 837 39.76 -16.19 0.72
N GLU A 838 38.89 -15.18 0.57
CA GLU A 838 37.48 -15.28 0.14
C GLU A 838 37.31 -15.73 -1.32
N PRO A 839 36.10 -16.22 -1.66
CA PRO A 839 35.45 -15.79 -2.91
C PRO A 839 33.92 -15.64 -2.85
N ALA A 840 33.45 -14.44 -3.19
CA ALA A 840 32.25 -14.10 -4.00
C ALA A 840 31.02 -15.04 -4.07
N VAL A 841 29.89 -14.50 -3.62
CA VAL A 841 28.55 -14.52 -4.25
C VAL A 841 27.94 -13.13 -3.92
N ASP A 842 27.58 -12.29 -4.89
CA ASP A 842 26.45 -12.35 -5.83
C ASP A 842 25.31 -11.46 -5.30
N ALA A 843 25.04 -10.35 -5.98
CA ALA A 843 24.14 -9.28 -5.56
C ALA A 843 23.37 -8.77 -6.78
N SER A 844 22.06 -8.57 -6.62
CA SER A 844 21.13 -8.18 -7.69
C SER A 844 20.30 -6.98 -7.24
N ASP A 845 20.23 -5.98 -8.12
CA ASP A 845 19.21 -4.93 -8.23
C ASP A 845 18.57 -4.38 -6.94
N ALA A 846 19.05 -3.21 -6.53
CA ALA A 846 18.16 -2.09 -6.18
C ALA A 846 18.60 -0.90 -7.04
N ALA A 847 17.68 -0.28 -7.77
CA ALA A 847 17.97 0.83 -8.67
C ALA A 847 17.52 2.15 -8.04
N ALA A 848 18.47 3.06 -7.80
CA ALA A 848 18.15 4.43 -7.42
C ALA A 848 17.60 5.21 -8.62
N SER A 849 16.62 6.08 -8.38
CA SER A 849 16.05 6.99 -9.37
C SER A 849 15.66 8.32 -8.73
N THR A 850 16.63 9.01 -8.11
CA THR A 850 16.48 10.43 -7.81
C THR A 850 16.41 11.22 -9.11
N ALA A 851 15.51 12.20 -9.17
CA ALA A 851 15.46 13.21 -10.21
C ALA A 851 15.92 14.56 -9.61
N ASP A 852 16.53 15.41 -10.43
CA ASP A 852 16.86 16.80 -10.12
C ASP A 852 16.28 17.72 -11.20
N GLU A 853 15.99 18.97 -10.83
CA GLU A 853 15.29 19.96 -11.65
C GLU A 853 16.19 20.63 -12.72
N PRO A 854 15.57 21.25 -13.73
CA PRO A 854 16.16 22.36 -14.46
C PRO A 854 15.44 23.69 -14.17
N ALA A 855 16.17 24.68 -13.65
CA ALA A 855 15.66 26.04 -13.45
C ALA A 855 15.27 26.75 -14.77
N GLY A 856 14.29 27.66 -14.71
CA GLY A 856 13.85 28.47 -15.85
C GLY A 856 13.83 29.98 -15.56
N GLU A 857 14.32 30.80 -16.50
CA GLU A 857 14.34 32.27 -16.35
C GLU A 857 13.87 33.04 -17.63
N GLU A 858 12.83 33.86 -17.45
CA GLU A 858 12.44 35.07 -18.22
C GLU A 858 11.97 35.04 -19.69
N LEU A 859 11.21 36.11 -20.02
CA LEU A 859 10.74 36.60 -21.34
C LEU A 859 9.51 35.92 -21.99
N GLY A 860 8.46 36.64 -22.44
CA GLY A 860 8.10 38.06 -22.26
C GLY A 860 7.33 38.65 -23.48
N ALA A 861 6.21 39.37 -23.26
CA ALA A 861 5.45 40.00 -24.36
C ALA A 861 4.70 41.32 -24.03
N GLU A 862 4.86 42.27 -24.97
CA GLU A 862 4.24 43.59 -25.24
C GLU A 862 2.73 43.82 -24.93
N GLU A 863 2.16 45.04 -24.95
CA GLU A 863 2.59 46.45 -24.77
C GLU A 863 1.30 47.31 -24.73
N ILE A 864 1.10 48.21 -23.75
CA ILE A 864 0.20 49.37 -23.92
C ILE A 864 0.84 50.66 -23.37
N LEU A 865 0.87 51.69 -24.23
CA LEU A 865 1.50 53.00 -24.00
C LEU A 865 0.74 53.91 -23.01
N GLY A 866 1.46 54.49 -22.05
CA GLY A 866 1.70 55.94 -22.15
C GLY A 866 1.54 56.88 -20.93
N ILE A 867 2.64 57.61 -20.65
CA ILE A 867 2.71 59.05 -20.29
C ILE A 867 2.63 59.46 -18.80
N GLU A 868 3.82 59.70 -18.25
CA GLU A 868 4.28 60.89 -17.48
C GLU A 868 3.56 61.36 -16.17
N ASP A 869 4.21 61.03 -15.04
CA ASP A 869 5.04 61.98 -14.23
C ASP A 869 4.46 62.69 -12.96
N GLU A 870 5.40 62.98 -12.04
CA GLU A 870 5.38 63.65 -10.71
C GLU A 870 4.16 63.51 -9.76
N GLY A 871 4.40 62.93 -8.58
CA GLY A 871 3.45 62.92 -7.45
C GLY A 871 3.68 64.05 -6.42
N GLU A 872 2.96 64.03 -5.29
CA GLU A 872 3.35 64.79 -4.09
C GLU A 872 2.82 64.15 -2.79
N THR A 873 3.47 64.44 -1.66
CA THR A 873 3.27 63.72 -0.39
C THR A 873 2.32 64.40 0.60
N ALA A 874 1.25 63.68 0.97
CA ALA A 874 0.78 63.46 2.36
C ALA A 874 0.30 64.63 3.29
N VAL A 875 -0.48 64.21 4.30
CA VAL A 875 -0.84 64.90 5.56
C VAL A 875 -1.85 66.06 5.54
N ALA A 876 -3.10 65.70 5.86
CA ALA A 876 -4.11 66.37 6.72
C ALA A 876 -4.17 67.91 6.91
N ASN A 877 -5.40 68.47 6.93
CA ASN A 877 -5.99 68.95 8.19
C ASN A 877 -7.54 69.09 8.18
N GLU A 878 -8.11 69.22 9.40
CA GLU A 878 -9.47 69.54 9.90
C GLU A 878 -10.50 70.34 9.05
N ALA A 879 -11.75 70.34 9.57
CA ALA A 879 -12.86 71.31 9.40
C ALA A 879 -13.79 71.17 8.15
N ASP A 880 -15.11 71.47 8.22
CA ASP A 880 -16.06 71.72 9.33
C ASP A 880 -17.53 71.66 8.78
N ASP A 881 -18.51 71.41 9.67
CA ASP A 881 -19.98 71.60 9.63
C ASP A 881 -20.83 71.31 8.36
N GLY A 882 -22.12 70.96 8.56
CA GLY A 882 -23.14 71.62 7.71
C GLY A 882 -24.32 70.89 7.05
N ASN A 883 -24.97 69.91 7.70
CA ASN A 883 -26.45 69.90 7.88
C ASN A 883 -27.47 69.71 6.69
N GLU A 884 -28.69 69.23 7.04
CA GLU A 884 -29.97 69.20 6.27
C GLU A 884 -30.07 68.39 4.94
N SER A 885 -31.19 67.75 4.55
CA SER A 885 -32.42 67.30 5.25
C SER A 885 -33.36 66.52 4.30
N ALA A 886 -34.15 65.57 4.84
CA ALA A 886 -35.50 65.17 4.37
C ALA A 886 -35.65 64.49 2.97
N ASN A 887 -36.70 63.72 2.63
CA ASN A 887 -37.73 62.98 3.39
C ASN A 887 -38.63 62.17 2.41
N ALA A 888 -38.75 60.85 2.58
CA ALA A 888 -39.86 59.94 2.15
C ALA A 888 -40.31 59.96 0.64
N THR A 889 -41.07 59.01 0.09
CA THR A 889 -42.07 58.06 0.65
C THR A 889 -42.35 56.91 -0.35
N ALA A 890 -42.62 55.69 0.17
CA ALA A 890 -43.45 54.57 -0.35
C ALA A 890 -43.67 54.31 -1.87
N ASP A 891 -43.43 53.05 -2.30
CA ASP A 891 -44.42 51.95 -2.47
C ASP A 891 -45.90 52.26 -2.89
N PRO A 892 -46.70 51.30 -3.45
CA PRO A 892 -46.39 49.88 -3.79
C PRO A 892 -47.00 49.28 -5.10
N LEU A 893 -46.61 48.03 -5.41
CA LEU A 893 -47.36 46.89 -6.03
C LEU A 893 -48.38 47.10 -7.20
N SER A 894 -48.27 46.29 -8.28
CA SER A 894 -49.19 45.14 -8.57
C SER A 894 -49.26 44.62 -10.05
N ASP A 895 -49.28 43.28 -10.17
CA ASP A 895 -50.11 42.43 -11.07
C ASP A 895 -49.94 42.24 -12.61
N ALA A 896 -50.27 40.98 -13.00
CA ALA A 896 -50.93 40.49 -14.23
C ALA A 896 -50.24 40.39 -15.62
N ALA A 897 -49.70 39.18 -15.88
CA ALA A 897 -49.94 38.24 -17.00
C ALA A 897 -50.76 38.59 -18.29
N SER A 898 -50.44 37.91 -19.40
CA SER A 898 -51.33 37.36 -20.49
C SER A 898 -50.76 37.47 -21.92
N ASP A 899 -50.96 36.42 -22.71
CA ASP A 899 -50.58 36.17 -24.11
C ASP A 899 -51.04 37.17 -25.20
N SER A 900 -50.35 37.13 -26.36
CA SER A 900 -50.93 37.35 -27.70
C SER A 900 -50.07 36.76 -28.84
N GLU A 901 -50.71 36.15 -29.85
CA GLU A 901 -50.12 35.38 -30.98
C GLU A 901 -49.67 36.23 -32.21
N SER A 902 -49.28 35.54 -33.29
CA SER A 902 -49.32 35.94 -34.74
C SER A 902 -48.11 36.72 -35.33
N GLU A 903 -47.67 36.56 -36.59
CA GLU A 903 -47.98 35.59 -37.67
C GLU A 903 -46.95 35.70 -38.85
N ILE A 904 -46.94 34.73 -39.78
CA ILE A 904 -46.60 34.84 -41.24
C ILE A 904 -45.12 35.10 -41.67
N GLU A 905 -44.55 34.55 -42.77
CA GLU A 905 -44.75 33.30 -43.56
C GLU A 905 -43.66 33.18 -44.69
N SER A 906 -43.56 32.00 -45.35
CA SER A 906 -43.09 31.77 -46.75
C SER A 906 -41.56 31.78 -47.10
N GLU A 907 -41.02 30.97 -48.05
CA GLU A 907 -41.59 29.87 -48.87
C GLU A 907 -40.53 28.98 -49.61
N SER A 908 -41.00 27.99 -50.40
CA SER A 908 -40.32 27.07 -51.36
C SER A 908 -39.50 25.90 -50.75
N GLU A 909 -39.79 24.59 -50.94
CA GLU A 909 -40.15 23.74 -52.11
C GLU A 909 -38.92 23.02 -52.75
N SER A 910 -38.99 21.77 -53.22
CA SER A 910 -40.11 20.80 -53.35
C SER A 910 -39.63 19.32 -53.48
N ALA A 911 -40.56 18.35 -53.32
CA ALA A 911 -40.36 16.90 -53.50
C ALA A 911 -40.69 16.42 -54.95
N PRO A 912 -40.86 15.10 -55.26
CA PRO A 912 -42.13 14.42 -54.98
C PRO A 912 -42.12 12.86 -54.79
N GLU A 913 -43.34 12.33 -54.60
CA GLU A 913 -43.84 10.94 -54.39
C GLU A 913 -43.46 9.90 -55.48
N SER A 914 -43.69 8.57 -55.37
CA SER A 914 -45.02 7.89 -55.33
C SER A 914 -44.88 6.35 -55.57
N THR A 915 -45.80 5.40 -55.30
CA THR A 915 -47.04 5.23 -54.45
C THR A 915 -47.52 3.75 -54.55
N ALA A 916 -48.21 3.21 -53.51
CA ALA A 916 -49.22 2.11 -53.57
C ALA A 916 -48.77 0.65 -53.90
N ALA A 917 -49.49 -0.45 -53.57
CA ALA A 917 -50.53 -0.75 -52.55
C ALA A 917 -50.93 -2.26 -52.54
N ASP A 918 -51.75 -2.64 -51.54
CA ASP A 918 -52.91 -3.57 -51.59
C ASP A 918 -52.80 -5.11 -51.30
N ASP A 919 -53.98 -5.66 -50.95
CA ASP A 919 -54.44 -7.05 -50.78
C ASP A 919 -53.99 -7.93 -49.58
N ALA A 920 -54.83 -8.93 -49.26
CA ALA A 920 -54.80 -9.81 -48.07
C ALA A 920 -55.19 -11.27 -48.42
N ASP A 921 -55.10 -12.23 -47.48
CA ASP A 921 -56.22 -13.12 -47.05
C ASP A 921 -55.81 -14.36 -46.18
N THR A 922 -56.64 -14.64 -45.17
CA THR A 922 -57.13 -15.94 -44.59
C THR A 922 -56.26 -17.19 -44.30
N GLU A 923 -56.54 -17.78 -43.12
CA GLU A 923 -56.65 -19.23 -42.79
C GLU A 923 -55.34 -20.10 -42.80
N SER A 924 -55.21 -21.22 -42.07
CA SER A 924 -56.20 -22.04 -41.31
C SER A 924 -55.63 -22.66 -40.01
N GLU A 925 -56.52 -23.17 -39.15
CA GLU A 925 -56.26 -23.96 -37.93
C GLU A 925 -56.19 -25.50 -38.20
N ASP A 926 -56.14 -26.29 -37.12
CA ASP A 926 -56.50 -27.72 -36.91
C ASP A 926 -55.48 -28.89 -37.05
N ASP A 927 -55.38 -29.67 -35.96
CA ASP A 927 -55.06 -31.12 -35.76
C ASP A 927 -53.75 -31.74 -36.34
N ASP A 928 -53.09 -32.74 -35.73
CA ASP A 928 -53.65 -33.96 -35.09
C ASP A 928 -52.66 -34.72 -34.14
N VAL A 929 -53.10 -35.05 -32.92
CA VAL A 929 -52.94 -36.35 -32.18
C VAL A 929 -51.57 -36.99 -31.80
N PHE A 930 -51.29 -37.08 -30.47
CA PHE A 930 -50.92 -38.26 -29.59
C PHE A 930 -50.26 -37.73 -28.28
N THR A 931 -50.85 -37.73 -27.06
CA THR A 931 -51.14 -38.82 -26.07
C THR A 931 -49.99 -39.82 -25.83
N PHE A 932 -49.57 -40.21 -24.62
CA PHE A 932 -50.12 -40.17 -23.23
C PHE A 932 -49.10 -39.51 -22.24
N GLY A 933 -49.41 -39.16 -20.98
CA GLY A 933 -50.69 -39.13 -20.24
C GLY A 933 -50.55 -39.34 -18.72
N ASN A 934 -51.32 -38.55 -17.94
CA ASN A 934 -52.01 -38.77 -16.64
C ASN A 934 -51.78 -40.06 -15.81
N ALA A 935 -51.96 -40.09 -14.48
CA ALA A 935 -52.24 -39.09 -13.43
C ALA A 935 -52.12 -39.85 -12.04
N ASP A 936 -52.66 -39.53 -10.86
CA ASP A 936 -53.70 -38.63 -10.29
C ASP A 936 -53.15 -38.06 -8.91
N ASP A 937 -53.81 -37.38 -7.97
CA ASP A 937 -55.25 -37.22 -7.64
C ASP A 937 -55.55 -35.91 -6.83
N GLU A 938 -56.84 -35.64 -6.52
CA GLU A 938 -57.39 -34.37 -6.01
C GLU A 938 -57.40 -34.20 -4.46
N GLN A 939 -57.04 -32.99 -3.96
CA GLN A 939 -58.00 -32.08 -3.26
C GLN A 939 -57.42 -30.71 -2.87
#